data_AF-L9Z7P5-F1
#
_entry.id   AF-L9Z7P5-F1
#
_cell.length_a   1.000
_cell.length_b   1.000
_cell.length_c   1.000
_cell.angle_alpha   90.00
_cell.angle_beta   90.00
_cell.angle_gamma   90.00
#
_symmetry.space_group_name_H-M   'P 1'
#
loop_
_entity.id
_entity.type
_entity.pdbx_description
1 polymer ?
#
loop_
_entity_poly.entity_id
_entity_poly.type
_entity_poly.pdbx_seq_one_letter_code
_entity_poly.pdbx_strand_id
1 'polypeptide(L)'
;MPQCPRRTLLGSIGTTMTVALAGNAVSATDGRSTSDADSPAFDSLLDYFPASAESDSMAVVTRDLEQQRKANDPYGEISTGSGFGIDPESISKQAFVYTTDDDEFSMPIAVVTGDFELEDDGDIRETDGGVEYERRGDNEMVAAVTETVVVAAEDDERIGDAFAANAGEAQQLLNAEPLLEEAFGLFDGEHADYMVQIGEEYQFPDLTDEAAIEYKARATTVLDPDTLEMNIGVAFDDATEVTDELVDALTSELRYMALSGEPTVEQDGALVTITAERNLAAEREAHDHESPGSLRPEEDIDLEDDELEIEIGHGEPTPVEDLTLEVDDEEYDREIWTNGHSTLEKGDTIVIDMDDVEPNLSISLTHDHAAGSSTSGTSILSWFEFGYDYDVDTGTLTVEYADEFPLEGEQVSLAVYDERPWSHSPDEEVEPRTTAQPWSGTMRSGDETTLEDIRPGDTVLVCWDGTTIEDSIAQFRARPPGTVAFDYDFERKTLSATLELEDGERPADAYELLIDDEPAETQWADEADTVSSGATIEVDDVEVGTDVTVVWGDDDVRVDGTTPQPRIELEFDEDQGAIEHVGGDSVAASKLTLQVITEDDFGEIDLDAEIDGEFEQGDTVSVDADADEIRHAMLSYDGINSSIGHVVPSRK
;
A
#
# COMPACT_ATOMS: atom_id res chain seq x y z
N MET A 1 -27.59 39.61 15.88
CA MET A 1 -28.23 40.02 14.60
C MET A 1 -28.07 41.51 14.33
N PRO A 2 -27.16 41.85 13.42
CA PRO A 2 -27.42 42.79 12.33
C PRO A 2 -27.36 42.05 10.99
N GLN A 3 -28.27 42.41 10.09
CA GLN A 3 -28.44 41.83 8.76
C GLN A 3 -27.23 42.15 7.86
N CYS A 4 -26.65 41.11 7.23
CA CYS A 4 -25.74 41.28 6.10
C CYS A 4 -26.49 41.90 4.90
N PRO A 5 -26.01 43.00 4.32
CA PRO A 5 -26.57 43.55 3.10
C PRO A 5 -25.97 42.87 1.87
N ARG A 6 -26.85 42.29 1.02
CA ARG A 6 -26.56 42.07 -0.40
C ARG A 6 -26.12 43.37 -1.05
N ARG A 7 -25.00 43.36 -1.78
CA ARG A 7 -24.62 44.46 -2.66
C ARG A 7 -24.19 43.96 -4.03
N THR A 8 -25.04 44.29 -4.99
CA THR A 8 -24.86 44.19 -6.43
C THR A 8 -24.09 45.40 -6.97
N LEU A 9 -23.37 45.20 -8.09
CA LEU A 9 -23.05 46.12 -9.20
C LEU A 9 -21.80 47.03 -9.19
N LEU A 10 -21.07 46.88 -10.32
CA LEU A 10 -20.55 47.89 -11.30
C LEU A 10 -19.06 48.20 -11.31
N GLY A 11 -18.41 47.96 -12.46
CA GLY A 11 -17.09 48.55 -12.75
C GLY A 11 -16.39 48.17 -14.06
N SER A 12 -17.08 48.16 -15.20
CA SER A 12 -16.47 48.04 -16.54
C SER A 12 -15.39 49.11 -16.83
N ILE A 13 -14.17 48.70 -17.18
CA ILE A 13 -13.19 49.40 -18.05
C ILE A 13 -12.36 48.27 -18.68
N GLY A 14 -12.27 48.03 -20.00
CA GLY A 14 -12.28 48.95 -21.12
C GLY A 14 -10.85 49.23 -21.60
N THR A 15 -10.09 48.21 -22.03
CA THR A 15 -8.83 48.43 -22.78
C THR A 15 -8.76 47.52 -23.99
N THR A 16 -9.13 48.07 -25.13
CA THR A 16 -8.80 47.60 -26.47
C THR A 16 -7.27 47.67 -26.68
N MET A 17 -6.62 46.54 -26.97
CA MET A 17 -5.39 46.56 -27.76
C MET A 17 -5.59 45.79 -29.06
N THR A 18 -5.53 46.55 -30.15
CA THR A 18 -5.44 46.09 -31.53
C THR A 18 -3.97 46.17 -31.91
N VAL A 19 -3.32 45.05 -32.24
CA VAL A 19 -2.10 45.05 -33.06
C VAL A 19 -2.27 44.01 -34.16
N ALA A 20 -1.93 44.44 -35.37
CA ALA A 20 -2.19 43.79 -36.63
C ALA A 20 -0.94 43.10 -37.19
N LEU A 21 -1.18 41.95 -37.84
CA LEU A 21 -0.65 41.46 -39.12
C LEU A 21 0.84 41.62 -39.53
N ALA A 22 1.27 40.54 -40.21
CA ALA A 22 2.37 40.36 -41.18
C ALA A 22 3.71 39.92 -40.57
N GLY A 23 4.44 38.96 -41.13
CA GLY A 23 4.35 38.24 -42.39
C GLY A 23 5.70 37.58 -42.70
N ASN A 24 5.68 36.49 -43.48
CA ASN A 24 6.82 35.71 -43.96
C ASN A 24 8.08 36.53 -44.32
N ALA A 25 9.25 36.04 -43.87
CA ALA A 25 10.53 36.30 -44.52
C ALA A 25 11.47 35.10 -44.37
N VAL A 26 11.62 34.35 -45.46
CA VAL A 26 12.74 33.47 -45.76
C VAL A 26 14.05 34.25 -45.62
N SER A 27 15.03 33.72 -44.88
CA SER A 27 16.43 34.07 -45.05
C SER A 27 17.28 32.81 -44.98
N ALA A 28 17.76 32.41 -46.15
CA ALA A 28 18.81 31.41 -46.31
C ALA A 28 20.14 31.99 -45.83
N THR A 29 20.80 31.28 -44.92
CA THR A 29 22.25 31.37 -44.72
C THR A 29 22.79 29.97 -44.47
N ASP A 30 23.49 29.43 -45.47
CA ASP A 30 24.38 28.29 -45.36
C ASP A 30 25.40 28.54 -44.25
N GLY A 31 25.31 27.77 -43.17
CA GLY A 31 26.27 27.71 -42.08
C GLY A 31 26.38 26.26 -41.64
N ARG A 32 27.43 25.59 -42.14
CA ARG A 32 27.81 24.22 -41.79
C ARG A 32 28.12 24.16 -40.29
N SER A 33 27.12 23.81 -39.49
CA SER A 33 27.27 23.28 -38.14
C SER A 33 26.99 21.79 -38.17
N THR A 34 27.73 21.07 -37.33
CA THR A 34 27.66 19.64 -37.06
C THR A 34 26.22 19.15 -36.98
N SER A 35 25.90 18.11 -37.74
CA SER A 35 24.68 17.33 -37.54
C SER A 35 24.77 16.70 -36.15
N ASP A 36 24.06 17.28 -35.19
CA ASP A 36 23.40 16.46 -34.19
C ASP A 36 22.55 15.46 -34.99
N ALA A 37 22.78 14.17 -34.78
CA ALA A 37 21.86 13.18 -35.30
C ALA A 37 20.55 13.46 -34.55
N ASP A 38 19.52 13.92 -35.25
CA ASP A 38 18.19 14.16 -34.68
C ASP A 38 17.77 12.88 -33.96
N SER A 39 17.66 12.91 -32.63
CA SER A 39 17.01 11.85 -31.86
C SER A 39 15.63 11.59 -32.48
N PRO A 40 15.23 10.33 -32.68
CA PRO A 40 13.95 10.01 -33.31
C PRO A 40 12.77 10.76 -32.65
N ALA A 41 11.82 11.22 -33.46
CA ALA A 41 10.57 11.81 -32.95
C ALA A 41 9.74 10.75 -32.19
N PHE A 42 8.89 11.17 -31.25
CA PHE A 42 8.03 10.27 -30.46
C PHE A 42 7.28 9.25 -31.31
N ASP A 43 6.74 9.71 -32.44
CA ASP A 43 5.96 8.91 -33.38
C ASP A 43 6.72 7.67 -33.87
N SER A 44 8.06 7.72 -33.92
CA SER A 44 8.86 6.60 -34.40
C SER A 44 9.02 5.45 -33.41
N LEU A 45 8.72 5.64 -32.12
CA LEU A 45 8.63 4.53 -31.16
C LEU A 45 7.32 3.76 -31.34
N LEU A 46 6.22 4.48 -31.56
CA LEU A 46 4.90 3.89 -31.79
C LEU A 46 4.87 3.07 -33.09
N ASP A 47 5.73 3.38 -34.06
CA ASP A 47 5.89 2.60 -35.29
C ASP A 47 6.31 1.14 -35.03
N TYR A 48 6.92 0.84 -33.89
CA TYR A 48 7.31 -0.51 -33.48
C TYR A 48 6.18 -1.30 -32.81
N PHE A 49 5.05 -0.70 -32.48
CA PHE A 49 3.94 -1.44 -31.87
C PHE A 49 3.14 -2.18 -32.93
N PRO A 50 3.20 -3.53 -32.97
CA PRO A 50 2.44 -4.30 -33.93
C PRO A 50 0.97 -4.41 -33.50
N ALA A 51 0.07 -4.63 -34.45
CA ALA A 51 -1.34 -4.94 -34.16
C ALA A 51 -1.52 -6.22 -33.32
N SER A 52 -0.50 -7.09 -33.22
CA SER A 52 -0.53 -8.25 -32.32
C SER A 52 -0.47 -7.90 -30.83
N ALA A 53 -0.20 -6.64 -30.47
CA ALA A 53 -0.28 -6.12 -29.11
C ALA A 53 -1.65 -5.49 -28.75
N GLU A 54 -2.63 -5.55 -29.64
CA GLU A 54 -4.00 -5.07 -29.41
C GLU A 54 -4.74 -5.92 -28.37
N SER A 55 -5.50 -5.26 -27.50
CA SER A 55 -6.31 -5.86 -26.44
C SER A 55 -7.57 -5.00 -26.24
N ASP A 56 -8.63 -5.60 -25.67
CA ASP A 56 -9.91 -4.93 -25.40
C ASP A 56 -9.75 -3.87 -24.28
N SER A 57 -8.84 -4.08 -23.32
CA SER A 57 -8.43 -3.06 -22.35
C SER A 57 -6.91 -2.91 -22.28
N MET A 58 -6.45 -1.75 -22.76
CA MET A 58 -5.03 -1.46 -22.83
C MET A 58 -4.73 0.02 -22.63
N ALA A 59 -3.46 0.28 -22.30
CA ALA A 59 -2.91 1.60 -22.22
C ALA A 59 -1.59 1.68 -22.98
N VAL A 60 -1.42 2.76 -23.73
CA VAL A 60 -0.21 3.08 -24.48
C VAL A 60 0.43 4.30 -23.85
N VAL A 61 1.67 4.14 -23.38
CA VAL A 61 2.43 5.20 -22.70
C VAL A 61 3.66 5.53 -23.53
N THR A 62 3.97 6.81 -23.66
CA THR A 62 5.21 7.31 -24.25
C THR A 62 5.83 8.35 -23.31
N ARG A 63 7.16 8.32 -23.14
CA ARG A 63 7.89 9.26 -22.28
C ARG A 63 9.15 9.78 -22.97
N ASP A 64 9.36 11.08 -22.87
CA ASP A 64 10.63 11.75 -23.15
C ASP A 64 11.41 11.91 -21.86
N LEU A 65 12.28 10.95 -21.56
CA LEU A 65 13.10 11.04 -20.36
C LEU A 65 14.08 12.22 -20.48
N GLU A 66 14.55 12.58 -21.68
CA GLU A 66 15.38 13.77 -21.86
C GLU A 66 14.62 15.09 -21.59
N GLN A 67 13.32 15.17 -21.90
CA GLN A 67 12.52 16.33 -21.48
C GLN A 67 12.17 16.27 -19.99
N GLN A 68 11.74 15.12 -19.48
CA GLN A 68 11.40 14.96 -18.06
C GLN A 68 12.57 15.36 -17.16
N ARG A 69 13.81 14.98 -17.50
CA ARG A 69 15.04 15.40 -16.80
C ARG A 69 15.28 16.92 -16.76
N LYS A 70 14.62 17.69 -17.62
CA LYS A 70 14.69 19.17 -17.58
C LYS A 70 13.78 19.74 -16.50
N ALA A 71 12.77 18.98 -16.07
CA ALA A 71 11.88 19.31 -14.98
C ALA A 71 12.47 18.85 -13.65
N ASN A 72 12.26 19.64 -12.61
CA ASN A 72 12.64 19.32 -11.24
C ASN A 72 11.47 18.61 -10.52
N ASP A 73 10.96 17.51 -11.08
CA ASP A 73 9.80 16.79 -10.52
C ASP A 73 10.19 16.08 -9.20
N PRO A 74 9.50 16.34 -8.07
CA PRO A 74 9.83 15.74 -6.77
C PRO A 74 9.63 14.21 -6.70
N TYR A 75 8.74 13.64 -7.52
CA TYR A 75 8.33 12.24 -7.38
C TYR A 75 9.24 11.24 -8.12
N GLY A 76 10.29 11.73 -8.78
CA GLY A 76 11.31 10.91 -9.44
C GLY A 76 10.87 10.24 -10.74
N GLU A 77 11.83 9.68 -11.47
CA GLU A 77 11.64 9.00 -12.75
C GLU A 77 11.48 7.48 -12.54
N ILE A 78 10.33 6.91 -12.92
CA ILE A 78 10.21 5.45 -13.05
C ILE A 78 10.61 5.08 -14.48
N SER A 79 11.81 4.52 -14.64
CA SER A 79 12.28 3.98 -15.92
C SER A 79 12.23 2.45 -15.92
N THR A 80 11.73 1.89 -17.02
CA THR A 80 11.69 0.44 -17.27
C THR A 80 12.95 0.07 -18.06
N GLY A 81 14.07 -0.14 -17.36
CA GLY A 81 15.37 -0.49 -17.98
C GLY A 81 16.26 -1.46 -17.20
N SER A 82 16.07 -1.54 -15.88
CA SER A 82 17.00 -2.25 -14.99
C SER A 82 17.12 -3.76 -15.28
N GLY A 83 16.04 -4.41 -15.77
CA GLY A 83 16.01 -5.87 -16.01
C GLY A 83 16.94 -6.39 -17.11
N PHE A 84 17.38 -5.53 -18.05
CA PHE A 84 18.18 -5.97 -19.21
C PHE A 84 19.66 -5.55 -19.14
N GLY A 85 20.11 -5.02 -17.99
CA GLY A 85 21.45 -4.48 -17.82
C GLY A 85 21.67 -3.19 -18.62
N ILE A 86 20.60 -2.42 -18.84
CA ILE A 86 20.65 -1.10 -19.46
C ILE A 86 20.64 -0.06 -18.34
N ASP A 87 21.63 0.83 -18.35
CA ASP A 87 21.66 1.97 -17.44
C ASP A 87 20.43 2.87 -17.68
N PRO A 88 19.55 3.09 -16.69
CA PRO A 88 18.43 4.02 -16.78
C PRO A 88 18.78 5.41 -17.35
N GLU A 89 19.97 5.93 -17.03
CA GLU A 89 20.40 7.25 -17.51
C GLU A 89 20.69 7.27 -19.02
N SER A 90 20.98 6.11 -19.61
CA SER A 90 21.25 5.96 -21.06
C SER A 90 19.99 6.00 -21.93
N ILE A 91 18.81 5.81 -21.33
CA ILE A 91 17.52 5.82 -22.04
C ILE A 91 17.12 7.29 -22.29
N SER A 92 16.88 7.64 -23.55
CA SER A 92 16.40 8.96 -23.96
C SER A 92 14.88 9.02 -24.03
N LYS A 93 14.25 7.99 -24.59
CA LYS A 93 12.79 7.90 -24.75
C LYS A 93 12.34 6.46 -24.56
N GLN A 94 11.11 6.31 -24.10
CA GLN A 94 10.47 5.01 -23.94
C GLN A 94 9.01 5.05 -24.38
N ALA A 95 8.53 3.93 -24.89
CA ALA A 95 7.13 3.69 -25.13
C ALA A 95 6.80 2.27 -24.69
N PHE A 96 5.64 2.03 -24.10
CA PHE A 96 5.19 0.68 -23.78
C PHE A 96 3.68 0.56 -23.84
N VAL A 97 3.22 -0.67 -24.03
CA VAL A 97 1.82 -1.06 -23.92
C VAL A 97 1.68 -1.92 -22.67
N TYR A 98 0.65 -1.68 -21.87
CA TYR A 98 0.22 -2.61 -20.84
C TYR A 98 -1.26 -2.94 -21.02
N THR A 99 -1.64 -4.16 -20.67
CA THR A 99 -3.01 -4.68 -20.75
C THR A 99 -3.46 -5.12 -19.37
N THR A 100 -4.76 -5.11 -19.15
CA THR A 100 -5.35 -5.56 -17.87
C THR A 100 -6.40 -6.64 -18.00
N ASP A 101 -6.61 -7.17 -19.21
CA ASP A 101 -7.49 -8.31 -19.41
C ASP A 101 -7.20 -9.45 -18.39
N ASP A 102 -8.27 -10.02 -17.81
CA ASP A 102 -8.26 -11.22 -16.96
C ASP A 102 -7.52 -11.13 -15.60
N ASP A 103 -7.61 -10.00 -14.87
CA ASP A 103 -7.04 -9.79 -13.52
C ASP A 103 -5.49 -9.90 -13.45
N GLU A 104 -4.77 -9.96 -14.58
CA GLU A 104 -3.32 -10.14 -14.66
C GLU A 104 -2.66 -8.99 -15.44
N PHE A 105 -1.81 -8.21 -14.75
CA PHE A 105 -1.05 -7.13 -15.38
C PHE A 105 -0.03 -7.71 -16.37
N SER A 106 -0.15 -7.36 -17.66
CA SER A 106 0.81 -7.77 -18.69
C SER A 106 1.41 -6.56 -19.43
N MET A 107 2.68 -6.67 -19.82
CA MET A 107 3.39 -5.66 -20.63
C MET A 107 3.83 -6.27 -21.96
N PRO A 108 2.91 -6.39 -22.94
CA PRO A 108 3.16 -7.16 -24.16
C PRO A 108 4.34 -6.65 -24.99
N ILE A 109 4.63 -5.35 -24.93
CA ILE A 109 5.76 -4.75 -25.63
C ILE A 109 6.20 -3.43 -24.98
N ALA A 110 7.51 -3.24 -24.91
CA ALA A 110 8.16 -1.98 -24.56
C ALA A 110 9.28 -1.69 -25.56
N VAL A 111 9.44 -0.41 -25.93
CA VAL A 111 10.44 0.06 -26.88
C VAL A 111 11.13 1.24 -26.26
N VAL A 112 12.46 1.18 -26.16
CA VAL A 112 13.27 2.27 -25.63
C VAL A 112 14.35 2.67 -26.64
N THR A 113 14.64 3.96 -26.71
CA THR A 113 15.78 4.50 -27.48
C THR A 113 16.78 5.15 -26.54
N GLY A 114 18.04 5.14 -26.92
CA GLY A 114 19.12 5.65 -26.09
C GLY A 114 20.49 5.37 -26.70
N ASP A 115 21.52 5.77 -25.97
CA ASP A 115 22.92 5.44 -26.28
C ASP A 115 23.36 4.33 -25.32
N PHE A 116 23.19 3.08 -25.72
CA PHE A 116 23.40 1.93 -24.83
C PHE A 116 24.87 1.48 -24.83
N GLU A 117 25.52 1.49 -23.66
CA GLU A 117 26.79 0.81 -23.43
C GLU A 117 26.54 -0.46 -22.63
N LEU A 118 26.57 -1.62 -23.30
CA LEU A 118 26.34 -2.91 -22.66
C LEU A 118 27.66 -3.53 -22.19
N GLU A 119 27.67 -4.06 -20.97
CA GLU A 119 28.90 -4.60 -20.33
C GLU A 119 29.26 -6.03 -20.79
N ASP A 120 28.29 -6.81 -21.27
CA ASP A 120 28.45 -8.21 -21.72
C ASP A 120 28.04 -8.42 -23.19
N ASP A 121 28.55 -9.48 -23.84
CA ASP A 121 28.19 -9.88 -25.21
C ASP A 121 26.97 -10.85 -25.20
N GLY A 122 25.84 -10.47 -25.78
CA GLY A 122 24.64 -11.32 -25.94
C GLY A 122 24.57 -12.14 -27.24
N ASP A 123 23.45 -12.83 -27.45
CA ASP A 123 23.24 -13.72 -28.61
C ASP A 123 22.82 -12.91 -29.85
N ILE A 124 23.71 -12.79 -30.84
CA ILE A 124 23.37 -12.10 -32.10
C ILE A 124 22.33 -12.90 -32.91
N ARG A 125 21.22 -12.26 -33.24
CA ARG A 125 20.14 -12.77 -34.11
C ARG A 125 19.81 -11.78 -35.23
N GLU A 126 19.04 -12.24 -36.20
CA GLU A 126 18.55 -11.44 -37.33
C GLU A 126 17.03 -11.64 -37.44
N THR A 127 16.27 -10.55 -37.58
CA THR A 127 14.84 -10.61 -37.87
C THR A 127 14.58 -11.07 -39.30
N ASP A 128 13.35 -11.49 -39.62
CA ASP A 128 12.97 -11.84 -41.00
C ASP A 128 13.13 -10.67 -42.00
N GLY A 129 13.10 -9.43 -41.49
CA GLY A 129 13.38 -8.20 -42.23
C GLY A 129 14.87 -7.88 -42.42
N GLY A 130 15.78 -8.71 -41.90
CA GLY A 130 17.23 -8.54 -42.04
C GLY A 130 17.85 -7.55 -41.05
N VAL A 131 17.21 -7.29 -39.91
CA VAL A 131 17.77 -6.45 -38.84
C VAL A 131 18.56 -7.33 -37.88
N GLU A 132 19.87 -7.11 -37.78
CA GLU A 132 20.72 -7.76 -36.78
C GLU A 132 20.52 -7.08 -35.41
N TYR A 133 20.31 -7.88 -34.37
CA TYR A 133 20.16 -7.43 -33.00
C TYR A 133 20.81 -8.41 -32.03
N GLU A 134 21.15 -7.93 -30.85
CA GLU A 134 21.60 -8.73 -29.73
C GLU A 134 20.38 -9.15 -28.89
N ARG A 135 20.13 -10.45 -28.79
CA ARG A 135 19.03 -10.99 -27.98
C ARG A 135 19.47 -11.13 -26.53
N ARG A 136 18.66 -10.57 -25.63
CA ARG A 136 18.72 -10.76 -24.18
C ARG A 136 17.38 -11.25 -23.65
N GLY A 137 17.36 -11.77 -22.44
CA GLY A 137 16.10 -12.13 -21.79
C GLY A 137 16.33 -12.57 -20.35
N ASP A 138 15.30 -12.40 -19.54
CA ASP A 138 15.15 -12.96 -18.22
C ASP A 138 14.05 -14.04 -18.26
N ASN A 139 13.43 -14.36 -17.12
CA ASN A 139 12.39 -15.38 -17.07
C ASN A 139 11.02 -14.91 -17.61
N GLU A 140 10.82 -13.61 -17.83
CA GLU A 140 9.51 -13.03 -18.16
C GLU A 140 9.49 -12.32 -19.52
N MET A 141 10.61 -11.71 -19.94
CA MET A 141 10.69 -10.91 -21.15
C MET A 141 11.94 -11.22 -21.98
N VAL A 142 11.82 -10.96 -23.28
CA VAL A 142 12.91 -11.06 -24.26
C VAL A 142 13.15 -9.69 -24.85
N ALA A 143 14.42 -9.27 -24.94
CA ALA A 143 14.81 -7.99 -25.51
C ALA A 143 15.68 -8.17 -26.76
N ALA A 144 15.37 -7.42 -27.81
CA ALA A 144 16.22 -7.21 -28.96
C ALA A 144 16.92 -5.85 -28.85
N VAL A 145 18.22 -5.89 -28.59
CA VAL A 145 19.05 -4.69 -28.45
C VAL A 145 19.80 -4.40 -29.75
N THR A 146 19.60 -3.21 -30.28
CA THR A 146 20.37 -2.64 -31.40
C THR A 146 21.24 -1.49 -30.88
N GLU A 147 22.00 -0.84 -31.77
CA GLU A 147 22.84 0.31 -31.36
C GLU A 147 22.03 1.47 -30.73
N THR A 148 20.76 1.66 -31.14
CA THR A 148 19.97 2.86 -30.76
C THR A 148 18.55 2.55 -30.29
N VAL A 149 18.09 1.31 -30.42
CA VAL A 149 16.73 0.87 -30.05
C VAL A 149 16.82 -0.46 -29.31
N VAL A 150 16.03 -0.60 -28.26
CA VAL A 150 15.74 -1.86 -27.59
C VAL A 150 14.25 -2.12 -27.69
N VAL A 151 13.88 -3.30 -28.18
CA VAL A 151 12.50 -3.79 -28.21
C VAL A 151 12.41 -4.96 -27.24
N ALA A 152 11.69 -4.79 -26.13
CA ALA A 152 11.39 -5.84 -25.17
C ALA A 152 9.95 -6.33 -25.35
N ALA A 153 9.75 -7.65 -25.35
CA ALA A 153 8.45 -8.27 -25.50
C ALA A 153 8.43 -9.67 -24.86
N GLU A 154 7.24 -10.24 -24.69
CA GLU A 154 7.05 -11.55 -24.04
C GLU A 154 7.75 -12.71 -24.77
N ASP A 155 7.93 -12.58 -26.09
CA ASP A 155 8.54 -13.63 -26.92
C ASP A 155 9.28 -13.08 -28.16
N ASP A 156 10.09 -13.94 -28.77
CA ASP A 156 10.86 -13.65 -29.99
C ASP A 156 9.96 -13.37 -31.22
N GLU A 157 8.72 -13.89 -31.25
CA GLU A 157 7.78 -13.69 -32.36
C GLU A 157 7.28 -12.24 -32.36
N ARG A 158 6.92 -11.72 -31.18
CA ARG A 158 6.53 -10.32 -30.97
C ARG A 158 7.64 -9.33 -31.32
N ILE A 159 8.89 -9.66 -31.02
CA ILE A 159 10.06 -8.86 -31.48
C ILE A 159 10.08 -8.79 -33.01
N GLY A 160 9.88 -9.92 -33.70
CA GLY A 160 9.83 -9.97 -35.15
C GLY A 160 8.71 -9.10 -35.73
N ASP A 161 7.52 -9.20 -35.15
CA ASP A 161 6.35 -8.38 -35.51
C ASP A 161 6.60 -6.89 -35.33
N ALA A 162 7.27 -6.49 -34.24
CA ALA A 162 7.60 -5.09 -33.96
C ALA A 162 8.51 -4.48 -35.03
N PHE A 163 9.57 -5.18 -35.41
CA PHE A 163 10.45 -4.73 -36.51
C PHE A 163 9.72 -4.75 -37.87
N ALA A 164 8.82 -5.71 -38.10
CA ALA A 164 8.00 -5.73 -39.32
C ALA A 164 6.99 -4.56 -39.35
N ALA A 165 6.40 -4.19 -38.22
CA ALA A 165 5.52 -3.03 -38.09
C ALA A 165 6.26 -1.73 -38.40
N ASN A 166 7.46 -1.54 -37.81
CA ASN A 166 8.30 -0.38 -38.07
C ASN A 166 8.78 -0.29 -39.54
N ALA A 167 8.99 -1.44 -40.19
CA ALA A 167 9.33 -1.50 -41.62
C ALA A 167 8.12 -1.25 -42.55
N GLY A 168 6.89 -1.15 -42.01
CA GLY A 168 5.65 -1.07 -42.78
C GLY A 168 5.28 -2.38 -43.49
N GLU A 169 5.83 -3.50 -43.02
CA GLU A 169 5.58 -4.85 -43.52
C GLU A 169 4.46 -5.57 -42.75
N ALA A 170 4.20 -5.15 -41.50
CA ALA A 170 3.06 -5.55 -40.67
C ALA A 170 2.15 -4.34 -40.34
N GLN A 171 0.94 -4.61 -39.86
CA GLN A 171 0.02 -3.56 -39.41
C GLN A 171 0.46 -3.04 -38.04
N GLN A 172 0.56 -1.72 -37.91
CA GLN A 172 0.87 -1.04 -36.64
C GLN A 172 -0.37 -0.93 -35.76
N LEU A 173 -0.19 -0.90 -34.45
CA LEU A 173 -1.25 -0.82 -33.44
C LEU A 173 -2.16 0.40 -33.64
N LEU A 174 -1.60 1.59 -33.82
CA LEU A 174 -2.37 2.82 -34.08
C LEU A 174 -3.25 2.74 -35.34
N ASN A 175 -2.83 1.97 -36.35
CA ASN A 175 -3.63 1.76 -37.56
C ASN A 175 -4.67 0.64 -37.42
N ALA A 176 -4.53 -0.21 -36.40
CA ALA A 176 -5.48 -1.28 -36.07
C ALA A 176 -6.61 -0.76 -35.17
N GLU A 177 -6.27 0.14 -34.24
CA GLU A 177 -7.18 0.67 -33.22
C GLU A 177 -7.49 2.18 -33.44
N PRO A 178 -8.65 2.53 -34.02
CA PRO A 178 -9.02 3.91 -34.33
C PRO A 178 -9.14 4.82 -33.10
N LEU A 179 -9.54 4.29 -31.93
CA LEU A 179 -9.65 5.10 -30.71
C LEU A 179 -8.27 5.58 -30.24
N LEU A 180 -7.24 4.73 -30.37
CA LEU A 180 -5.86 5.13 -30.09
C LEU A 180 -5.38 6.22 -31.08
N GLU A 181 -5.66 6.06 -32.38
CA GLU A 181 -5.30 7.07 -33.39
C GLU A 181 -5.97 8.43 -33.08
N GLU A 182 -7.25 8.41 -32.72
CA GLU A 182 -7.99 9.60 -32.34
C GLU A 182 -7.41 10.25 -31.08
N ALA A 183 -7.20 9.46 -30.02
CA ALA A 183 -6.74 9.94 -28.73
C ALA A 183 -5.33 10.54 -28.80
N PHE A 184 -4.38 9.91 -29.49
CA PHE A 184 -3.03 10.48 -29.70
C PHE A 184 -3.07 11.76 -30.54
N GLY A 185 -4.06 11.91 -31.42
CA GLY A 185 -4.30 13.13 -32.20
C GLY A 185 -4.92 14.29 -31.43
N LEU A 186 -5.26 14.11 -30.15
CA LEU A 186 -6.00 15.11 -29.36
C LEU A 186 -5.13 16.33 -28.98
N PHE A 187 -3.90 16.08 -28.55
CA PHE A 187 -2.96 17.11 -28.13
C PHE A 187 -1.83 17.27 -29.15
N ASP A 188 -1.72 18.46 -29.73
CA ASP A 188 -0.64 18.82 -30.66
C ASP A 188 0.61 19.23 -29.87
N GLY A 189 1.78 18.69 -30.22
CA GLY A 189 3.06 19.19 -29.71
C GLY A 189 4.06 18.09 -29.38
N GLU A 190 5.22 18.51 -28.88
CA GLU A 190 6.16 17.58 -28.24
C GLU A 190 5.79 17.50 -26.75
N HIS A 191 5.62 16.28 -26.26
CA HIS A 191 5.24 16.01 -24.88
C HIS A 191 6.35 15.23 -24.18
N ALA A 192 6.53 15.49 -22.89
CA ALA A 192 7.42 14.75 -22.02
C ALA A 192 6.80 13.43 -21.55
N ASP A 193 5.47 13.34 -21.48
CA ASP A 193 4.71 12.12 -21.23
C ASP A 193 3.42 12.19 -22.04
N TYR A 194 3.02 11.08 -22.66
CA TYR A 194 1.72 10.93 -23.29
C TYR A 194 1.20 9.53 -23.02
N MET A 195 0.03 9.46 -22.40
CA MET A 195 -0.67 8.22 -22.08
C MET A 195 -2.05 8.25 -22.74
N VAL A 196 -2.41 7.15 -23.40
CA VAL A 196 -3.78 6.87 -23.86
C VAL A 196 -4.25 5.57 -23.24
N GLN A 197 -5.47 5.53 -22.72
CA GLN A 197 -6.11 4.36 -22.13
C GLN A 197 -7.46 4.12 -22.81
N ILE A 198 -7.77 2.85 -23.09
CA ILE A 198 -9.05 2.39 -23.64
C ILE A 198 -9.55 1.14 -22.87
N GLY A 199 -10.85 0.89 -22.87
CA GLY A 199 -11.49 -0.28 -22.22
C GLY A 199 -12.18 0.04 -20.89
N GLU A 200 -12.93 -0.94 -20.37
CA GLU A 200 -13.91 -0.74 -19.27
C GLU A 200 -13.30 -0.77 -17.86
N GLU A 201 -12.04 -1.17 -17.70
CA GLU A 201 -11.48 -1.57 -16.39
C GLU A 201 -10.81 -0.43 -15.58
N TYR A 202 -10.65 0.76 -16.18
CA TYR A 202 -10.02 1.91 -15.53
C TYR A 202 -10.98 3.08 -15.40
N GLN A 203 -11.95 2.92 -14.49
CA GLN A 203 -12.81 4.01 -14.05
C GLN A 203 -12.07 4.83 -12.97
N PHE A 204 -12.27 6.15 -13.00
CA PHE A 204 -11.81 7.03 -11.92
C PHE A 204 -12.51 6.58 -10.61
N PRO A 205 -11.82 6.52 -9.46
CA PRO A 205 -12.39 6.03 -8.22
C PRO A 205 -13.63 6.82 -7.75
N ASP A 206 -13.77 8.08 -8.17
CA ASP A 206 -14.90 8.95 -7.82
C ASP A 206 -15.99 9.06 -8.91
N LEU A 207 -15.82 8.39 -10.06
CA LEU A 207 -16.86 8.34 -11.07
C LEU A 207 -17.77 7.14 -10.82
N THR A 208 -19.01 7.43 -10.43
CA THR A 208 -20.09 6.43 -10.36
C THR A 208 -20.12 5.55 -11.62
N ASP A 209 -20.33 4.23 -11.45
CA ASP A 209 -20.38 3.14 -12.45
C ASP A 209 -21.27 3.37 -13.72
N GLU A 210 -21.79 4.58 -13.95
CA GLU A 210 -22.81 4.89 -14.96
C GLU A 210 -22.30 5.57 -16.23
N ALA A 211 -21.06 6.09 -16.30
CA ALA A 211 -20.54 6.79 -17.49
C ALA A 211 -19.58 5.91 -18.31
N ALA A 212 -19.93 5.64 -19.57
CA ALA A 212 -19.11 4.81 -20.45
C ALA A 212 -18.05 5.67 -21.15
N ILE A 213 -16.78 5.46 -20.78
CA ILE A 213 -15.62 6.16 -21.32
C ILE A 213 -15.09 5.40 -22.54
N GLU A 214 -14.98 6.07 -23.69
CA GLU A 214 -14.35 5.51 -24.90
C GLU A 214 -12.82 5.51 -24.77
N TYR A 215 -12.25 6.62 -24.32
CA TYR A 215 -10.82 6.73 -24.05
C TYR A 215 -10.49 7.85 -23.05
N LYS A 216 -9.31 7.72 -22.44
CA LYS A 216 -8.65 8.77 -21.66
C LYS A 216 -7.28 9.05 -22.24
N ALA A 217 -6.99 10.32 -22.52
CA ALA A 217 -5.69 10.80 -22.97
C ALA A 217 -5.11 11.75 -21.92
N ARG A 218 -3.83 11.61 -21.60
CA ARG A 218 -3.08 12.54 -20.76
C ARG A 218 -1.77 12.88 -21.44
N ALA A 219 -1.48 14.16 -21.60
CA ALA A 219 -0.21 14.65 -22.12
C ALA A 219 0.40 15.65 -21.15
N THR A 220 1.71 15.54 -20.92
CA THR A 220 2.47 16.47 -20.07
C THR A 220 3.57 17.11 -20.90
N THR A 221 3.69 18.43 -20.84
CA THR A 221 4.72 19.20 -21.55
C THR A 221 5.56 19.99 -20.55
N VAL A 222 6.89 19.90 -20.66
CA VAL A 222 7.80 20.70 -19.83
C VAL A 222 7.88 22.11 -20.41
N LEU A 223 7.27 23.09 -19.73
CA LEU A 223 7.35 24.50 -20.14
C LEU A 223 8.68 25.13 -19.69
N ASP A 224 9.07 24.82 -18.44
CA ASP A 224 10.34 25.21 -17.83
C ASP A 224 10.67 24.25 -16.65
N PRO A 225 11.84 24.36 -16.00
CA PRO A 225 12.23 23.41 -14.95
C PRO A 225 11.27 23.28 -13.77
N ASP A 226 10.44 24.29 -13.50
CA ASP A 226 9.49 24.31 -12.37
C ASP A 226 8.03 24.33 -12.80
N THR A 227 7.74 24.24 -14.11
CA THR A 227 6.37 24.31 -14.64
C THR A 227 6.12 23.21 -15.67
N LEU A 228 5.12 22.37 -15.40
CA LEU A 228 4.60 21.38 -16.36
C LEU A 228 3.20 21.77 -16.80
N GLU A 229 2.94 21.81 -18.10
CA GLU A 229 1.56 21.83 -18.61
C GLU A 229 1.04 20.41 -18.67
N MET A 230 -0.10 20.16 -18.05
CA MET A 230 -0.82 18.89 -18.12
C MET A 230 -2.12 19.10 -18.88
N ASN A 231 -2.34 18.25 -19.86
CA ASN A 231 -3.55 18.19 -20.67
C ASN A 231 -4.21 16.82 -20.45
N ILE A 232 -5.49 16.82 -20.11
CA ILE A 232 -6.30 15.62 -19.89
C ILE A 232 -7.49 15.68 -20.83
N GLY A 233 -7.75 14.60 -21.55
CA GLY A 233 -8.90 14.44 -22.43
C GLY A 233 -9.66 13.18 -22.05
N VAL A 234 -10.98 13.30 -21.87
CA VAL A 234 -11.85 12.15 -21.59
C VAL A 234 -12.99 12.18 -22.59
N ALA A 235 -13.09 11.12 -23.40
CA ALA A 235 -14.16 10.93 -24.36
C ALA A 235 -15.18 9.92 -23.83
N PHE A 236 -16.45 10.25 -23.95
CA PHE A 236 -17.58 9.45 -23.49
C PHE A 236 -18.37 8.91 -24.69
N ASP A 237 -19.00 7.76 -24.52
CA ASP A 237 -19.89 7.16 -25.55
C ASP A 237 -21.05 8.09 -25.92
N ASP A 238 -21.56 8.85 -24.93
CA ASP A 238 -22.69 9.76 -25.11
C ASP A 238 -22.46 11.13 -24.47
N ALA A 239 -22.64 12.19 -25.27
CA ALA A 239 -22.54 13.59 -24.82
C ALA A 239 -23.51 13.96 -23.68
N THR A 240 -24.55 13.15 -23.44
CA THR A 240 -25.49 13.34 -22.33
C THR A 240 -24.94 12.88 -20.98
N GLU A 241 -23.88 12.08 -20.97
CA GLU A 241 -23.17 11.67 -19.75
C GLU A 241 -22.31 12.82 -19.20
N VAL A 242 -21.88 13.75 -20.06
CA VAL A 242 -21.09 14.92 -19.67
C VAL A 242 -21.96 15.96 -18.94
N THR A 243 -22.08 15.78 -17.63
CA THR A 243 -22.79 16.68 -16.72
C THR A 243 -21.83 17.67 -16.04
N ASP A 244 -22.37 18.77 -15.50
CA ASP A 244 -21.57 19.71 -14.71
C ASP A 244 -20.95 19.04 -13.46
N GLU A 245 -21.65 18.05 -12.89
CA GLU A 245 -21.18 17.25 -11.75
C GLU A 245 -19.99 16.36 -12.13
N LEU A 246 -20.07 15.71 -13.30
CA LEU A 246 -18.96 14.94 -13.87
C LEU A 246 -17.73 15.82 -14.10
N VAL A 247 -17.91 17.02 -14.66
CA VAL A 247 -16.82 17.95 -14.90
C VAL A 247 -16.19 18.43 -13.58
N ASP A 248 -17.00 18.66 -12.53
CA ASP A 248 -16.48 19.00 -11.21
C ASP A 248 -15.72 17.83 -10.57
N ALA A 249 -16.19 16.59 -10.76
CA ALA A 249 -15.47 15.39 -10.33
C ALA A 249 -14.12 15.24 -11.05
N LEU A 250 -14.09 15.34 -12.39
CA LEU A 250 -12.85 15.27 -13.19
C LEU A 250 -11.83 16.36 -12.84
N THR A 251 -12.30 17.54 -12.41
CA THR A 251 -11.42 18.63 -11.98
C THR A 251 -11.07 18.58 -10.49
N SER A 252 -11.79 17.80 -9.69
CA SER A 252 -11.51 17.64 -8.26
C SER A 252 -10.19 16.92 -8.02
N GLU A 253 -9.78 15.99 -8.88
CA GLU A 253 -8.45 15.36 -8.79
C GLU A 253 -7.30 16.38 -8.88
N LEU A 254 -7.49 17.46 -9.63
CA LEU A 254 -6.49 18.52 -9.78
C LEU A 254 -6.35 19.39 -8.52
N ARG A 255 -7.29 19.30 -7.57
CA ARG A 255 -7.22 20.03 -6.30
C ARG A 255 -6.08 19.54 -5.41
N TYR A 256 -5.61 18.31 -5.63
CA TYR A 256 -4.49 17.70 -4.91
C TYR A 256 -3.13 17.97 -5.59
N MET A 257 -3.07 18.89 -6.55
CA MET A 257 -1.83 19.28 -7.24
C MET A 257 -1.55 20.76 -7.05
N ALA A 258 -0.28 21.13 -6.93
CA ALA A 258 0.09 22.54 -6.90
C ALA A 258 -0.04 23.13 -8.30
N LEU A 259 -1.06 23.96 -8.53
CA LEU A 259 -1.28 24.62 -9.81
C LEU A 259 -0.81 26.07 -9.80
N SER A 260 -0.24 26.53 -10.91
CA SER A 260 0.12 27.94 -11.15
C SER A 260 -1.10 28.84 -11.42
N GLY A 261 -2.28 28.27 -11.62
CA GLY A 261 -3.53 28.97 -11.88
C GLY A 261 -4.75 28.03 -11.90
N GLU A 262 -5.93 28.59 -12.16
CA GLU A 262 -7.15 27.79 -12.31
C GLU A 262 -7.07 26.92 -13.60
N PRO A 263 -7.46 25.64 -13.54
CA PRO A 263 -7.51 24.79 -14.72
C PRO A 263 -8.55 25.33 -15.71
N THR A 264 -8.25 25.18 -17.00
CA THR A 264 -9.19 25.50 -18.08
C THR A 264 -9.89 24.23 -18.50
N VAL A 265 -11.23 24.26 -18.54
CA VAL A 265 -12.05 23.14 -19.00
C VAL A 265 -12.79 23.54 -20.29
N GLU A 266 -12.66 22.71 -21.32
CA GLU A 266 -13.40 22.82 -22.57
C GLU A 266 -14.25 21.56 -22.78
N GLN A 267 -15.50 21.75 -23.22
CA GLN A 267 -16.41 20.67 -23.55
C GLN A 267 -16.78 20.76 -25.04
N ASP A 268 -16.53 19.69 -25.79
CA ASP A 268 -16.96 19.54 -27.18
C ASP A 268 -17.76 18.24 -27.36
N GLY A 269 -19.08 18.34 -27.18
CA GLY A 269 -19.97 17.18 -27.27
C GLY A 269 -19.71 16.19 -26.14
N ALA A 270 -19.18 15.02 -26.50
CA ALA A 270 -18.84 13.94 -25.58
C ALA A 270 -17.37 13.95 -25.15
N LEU A 271 -16.60 14.97 -25.54
CA LEU A 271 -15.21 15.14 -25.13
C LEU A 271 -15.10 16.25 -24.10
N VAL A 272 -14.42 15.96 -22.99
CA VAL A 272 -13.99 16.95 -22.00
C VAL A 272 -12.48 17.06 -22.04
N THR A 273 -11.98 18.28 -22.21
CA THR A 273 -10.55 18.58 -22.20
C THR A 273 -10.23 19.51 -21.05
N ILE A 274 -9.20 19.18 -20.27
CA ILE A 274 -8.75 19.94 -19.11
C ILE A 274 -7.28 20.28 -19.31
N THR A 275 -6.93 21.56 -19.18
CA THR A 275 -5.54 22.03 -19.20
C THR A 275 -5.20 22.69 -17.87
N ALA A 276 -4.10 22.27 -17.25
CA ALA A 276 -3.61 22.81 -15.99
C ALA A 276 -2.08 22.97 -16.02
N GLU A 277 -1.54 23.96 -15.32
CA GLU A 277 -0.09 24.14 -15.16
C GLU A 277 0.33 23.73 -13.75
N ARG A 278 1.06 22.63 -13.59
CA ARG A 278 1.67 22.21 -12.33
C ARG A 278 2.86 23.10 -11.98
N ASN A 279 2.98 23.42 -10.70
CA ASN A 279 4.06 24.22 -10.10
C ASN A 279 4.96 23.32 -9.27
N LEU A 280 6.02 22.80 -9.88
CA LEU A 280 6.93 21.86 -9.23
C LEU A 280 7.73 22.50 -8.10
N ALA A 281 7.95 23.82 -8.13
CA ALA A 281 8.60 24.50 -7.02
C ALA A 281 7.73 24.48 -5.75
N ALA A 282 6.43 24.68 -5.91
CA ALA A 282 5.48 24.58 -4.80
C ALA A 282 5.27 23.12 -4.34
N GLU A 283 5.29 22.15 -5.25
CA GLU A 283 5.25 20.73 -4.87
C GLU A 283 6.49 20.31 -4.07
N ARG A 284 7.69 20.75 -4.49
CA ARG A 284 8.91 20.49 -3.72
C ARG A 284 8.90 21.18 -2.37
N GLU A 285 8.43 22.42 -2.29
CA GLU A 285 8.27 23.12 -1.01
C GLU A 285 7.33 22.35 -0.07
N ALA A 286 6.20 21.85 -0.58
CA ALA A 286 5.27 21.03 0.19
C ALA A 286 5.86 19.66 0.59
N HIS A 287 6.58 19.01 -0.33
CA HIS A 287 7.22 17.71 -0.10
C HIS A 287 8.37 17.79 0.92
N ASP A 288 9.15 18.87 0.89
CA ASP A 288 10.26 19.09 1.81
C ASP A 288 9.81 19.63 3.17
N HIS A 289 8.60 20.20 3.25
CA HIS A 289 8.02 20.73 4.47
C HIS A 289 7.41 19.62 5.34
N GLU A 290 7.89 19.50 6.57
CA GLU A 290 7.30 18.58 7.53
C GLU A 290 6.05 19.22 8.16
N SER A 291 4.85 18.78 7.79
CA SER A 291 3.61 19.28 8.40
C SER A 291 3.55 19.03 9.92
N PRO A 292 2.94 19.93 10.71
CA PRO A 292 2.68 19.73 12.13
C PRO A 292 1.87 18.46 12.37
N GLY A 293 2.33 17.62 13.29
CA GLY A 293 1.64 16.35 13.59
C GLY A 293 2.17 15.67 14.84
N SER A 294 1.75 14.41 15.03
CA SER A 294 1.93 13.67 16.30
C SER A 294 1.31 14.44 17.46
N LEU A 295 -0.01 14.62 17.41
CA LEU A 295 -0.80 15.23 18.48
C LEU A 295 -0.66 14.39 19.75
N ARG A 296 -0.18 15.01 20.84
CA ARG A 296 0.09 14.34 22.11
C ARG A 296 -0.72 15.02 23.21
N PRO A 297 -1.89 14.46 23.57
CA PRO A 297 -2.58 14.90 24.77
C PRO A 297 -1.74 14.59 26.01
N GLU A 298 -1.95 15.34 27.09
CA GLU A 298 -1.34 15.02 28.37
C GLU A 298 -1.75 13.61 28.83
N GLU A 299 -0.79 12.83 29.37
CA GLU A 299 -1.05 11.45 29.81
C GLU A 299 -2.04 11.38 30.98
N ASP A 300 -2.03 12.40 31.85
CA ASP A 300 -2.87 12.49 33.04
C ASP A 300 -3.83 13.68 32.88
N ILE A 301 -4.98 13.48 32.23
CA ILE A 301 -6.00 14.52 32.02
C ILE A 301 -6.66 14.88 33.35
N ASP A 302 -6.50 16.13 33.81
CA ASP A 302 -7.16 16.64 35.02
C ASP A 302 -8.53 17.23 34.66
N LEU A 303 -9.60 16.54 35.10
CA LEU A 303 -10.99 16.98 34.86
C LEU A 303 -11.38 18.26 35.61
N GLU A 304 -10.52 18.75 36.51
CA GLU A 304 -10.72 20.05 37.17
C GLU A 304 -10.15 21.23 36.37
N ASP A 305 -9.39 20.98 35.29
CA ASP A 305 -8.86 22.02 34.42
C ASP A 305 -9.93 22.57 33.45
N ASP A 306 -9.73 23.80 32.99
CA ASP A 306 -10.66 24.48 32.07
C ASP A 306 -10.38 24.10 30.60
N GLU A 307 -9.15 23.68 30.27
CA GLU A 307 -8.65 23.43 28.91
C GLU A 307 -7.78 22.17 28.90
N LEU A 308 -7.91 21.36 27.84
CA LEU A 308 -7.02 20.23 27.53
C LEU A 308 -5.88 20.72 26.65
N GLU A 309 -4.64 20.56 27.11
CA GLU A 309 -3.44 20.88 26.34
C GLU A 309 -2.99 19.68 25.49
N ILE A 310 -2.71 19.94 24.20
CA ILE A 310 -2.19 18.92 23.26
C ILE A 310 -0.92 19.45 22.61
N GLU A 311 0.20 18.75 22.82
CA GLU A 311 1.51 19.10 22.24
C GLU A 311 1.62 18.61 20.78
N ILE A 312 2.20 19.43 19.91
CA ILE A 312 2.60 19.04 18.55
C ILE A 312 3.95 18.32 18.59
N GLY A 313 3.99 17.03 18.26
CA GLY A 313 5.20 16.19 18.38
C GLY A 313 6.26 16.37 17.29
N HIS A 314 5.89 16.80 16.08
CA HIS A 314 6.80 17.10 14.96
C HIS A 314 6.25 18.19 14.04
N GLY A 315 7.06 18.63 13.07
CA GLY A 315 6.68 19.60 12.04
C GLY A 315 7.39 20.94 12.13
N GLU A 316 7.55 21.55 10.96
CA GLU A 316 8.10 22.88 10.73
C GLU A 316 7.03 23.98 10.91
N PRO A 317 7.43 25.23 11.19
CA PRO A 317 6.51 26.34 11.40
C PRO A 317 5.49 26.52 10.28
N THR A 318 4.22 26.29 10.59
CA THR A 318 3.11 26.36 9.64
C THR A 318 2.08 27.39 10.07
N PRO A 319 1.65 28.33 9.21
CA PRO A 319 0.62 29.31 9.54
C PRO A 319 -0.70 28.65 9.97
N VAL A 320 -1.34 29.15 11.03
CA VAL A 320 -2.62 28.59 11.51
C VAL A 320 -3.80 28.81 10.55
N GLU A 321 -3.62 29.67 9.56
CA GLU A 321 -4.57 29.90 8.47
C GLU A 321 -4.57 28.78 7.41
N ASP A 322 -3.48 28.01 7.35
CA ASP A 322 -3.32 26.83 6.49
C ASP A 322 -3.65 25.54 7.28
N LEU A 323 -4.06 25.67 8.54
CA LEU A 323 -4.40 24.58 9.43
C LEU A 323 -5.89 24.59 9.80
N THR A 324 -6.47 23.39 9.84
CA THR A 324 -7.83 23.12 10.29
C THR A 324 -7.76 22.05 11.39
N LEU A 325 -8.25 22.38 12.58
CA LEU A 325 -8.43 21.41 13.66
C LEU A 325 -9.88 20.93 13.62
N GLU A 326 -10.08 19.63 13.56
CA GLU A 326 -11.39 18.99 13.71
C GLU A 326 -11.43 18.25 15.04
N VAL A 327 -12.56 18.38 15.72
CA VAL A 327 -12.87 17.71 16.99
C VAL A 327 -14.18 16.98 16.76
N ASP A 328 -14.17 15.66 16.84
CA ASP A 328 -15.28 14.77 16.47
C ASP A 328 -15.81 15.04 15.03
N ASP A 329 -14.88 15.13 14.08
CA ASP A 329 -15.15 15.43 12.66
C ASP A 329 -15.84 16.79 12.39
N GLU A 330 -15.85 17.70 13.37
CA GLU A 330 -16.34 19.08 13.23
C GLU A 330 -15.20 20.10 13.34
N GLU A 331 -15.13 21.07 12.41
CA GLU A 331 -14.15 22.17 12.46
C GLU A 331 -14.29 22.96 13.78
N TYR A 332 -13.20 22.99 14.56
CA TYR A 332 -13.16 23.62 15.87
C TYR A 332 -12.74 25.10 15.80
N ASP A 333 -13.19 25.92 16.75
CA ASP A 333 -13.00 27.37 16.69
C ASP A 333 -11.52 27.76 16.77
N ARG A 334 -10.99 28.28 15.66
CA ARG A 334 -9.61 28.75 15.52
C ARG A 334 -9.21 29.82 16.55
N GLU A 335 -10.15 30.61 17.06
CA GLU A 335 -9.84 31.59 18.12
C GLU A 335 -9.56 30.92 19.48
N ILE A 336 -10.00 29.69 19.68
CA ILE A 336 -9.80 28.88 20.89
C ILE A 336 -8.53 28.05 20.73
N TRP A 337 -8.52 27.09 19.79
CA TRP A 337 -7.51 26.02 19.81
C TRP A 337 -6.09 26.46 19.50
N THR A 338 -5.93 27.55 18.75
CA THR A 338 -4.60 28.06 18.41
C THR A 338 -3.84 28.57 19.62
N ASN A 339 -4.48 28.75 20.78
CA ASN A 339 -3.85 29.29 22.00
C ASN A 339 -3.09 30.62 21.73
N GLY A 340 -3.57 31.41 20.76
CA GLY A 340 -2.95 32.67 20.34
C GLY A 340 -1.69 32.53 19.47
N HIS A 341 -1.33 31.32 19.02
CA HIS A 341 -0.29 31.09 18.02
C HIS A 341 -0.73 31.60 16.65
N SER A 342 0.19 32.24 15.93
CA SER A 342 0.01 32.57 14.51
C SER A 342 0.58 31.51 13.58
N THR A 343 1.46 30.65 14.12
CA THR A 343 2.13 29.55 13.44
C THR A 343 2.29 28.42 14.45
N LEU A 344 2.18 27.18 14.02
CA LEU A 344 2.44 26.00 14.85
C LEU A 344 3.68 25.26 14.36
N GLU A 345 4.54 24.90 15.29
CA GLU A 345 5.71 24.05 15.07
C GLU A 345 5.81 22.98 16.18
N LYS A 346 6.74 22.05 16.02
CA LYS A 346 7.05 21.07 17.06
C LYS A 346 7.24 21.72 18.45
N GLY A 347 6.50 21.20 19.43
CA GLY A 347 6.55 21.61 20.84
C GLY A 347 5.61 22.77 21.18
N ASP A 348 4.88 23.32 20.21
CA ASP A 348 3.74 24.19 20.49
C ASP A 348 2.55 23.38 21.01
N THR A 349 1.64 24.06 21.71
CA THR A 349 0.47 23.45 22.34
C THR A 349 -0.79 24.07 21.75
N ILE A 350 -1.72 23.22 21.32
CA ILE A 350 -3.09 23.58 21.00
C ILE A 350 -4.00 23.23 22.19
N VAL A 351 -5.17 23.87 22.26
CA VAL A 351 -6.10 23.66 23.38
C VAL A 351 -7.50 23.28 22.92
N ILE A 352 -8.20 22.51 23.73
CA ILE A 352 -9.64 22.22 23.58
C ILE A 352 -10.31 22.57 24.91
N ASP A 353 -11.47 23.22 24.89
CA ASP A 353 -12.22 23.49 26.12
C ASP A 353 -12.60 22.15 26.77
N MET A 354 -12.35 21.97 28.08
CA MET A 354 -12.67 20.71 28.77
C MET A 354 -14.17 20.38 28.76
N ASP A 355 -15.04 21.38 28.54
CA ASP A 355 -16.48 21.18 28.35
C ASP A 355 -16.82 20.46 27.03
N ASP A 356 -15.91 20.46 26.05
CA ASP A 356 -16.05 19.78 24.75
C ASP A 356 -15.28 18.43 24.72
N VAL A 357 -14.62 18.05 25.82
CA VAL A 357 -13.87 16.79 25.92
C VAL A 357 -14.80 15.66 26.35
N GLU A 358 -15.15 14.79 25.41
CA GLU A 358 -15.94 13.58 25.64
C GLU A 358 -15.06 12.31 25.57
N PRO A 359 -15.49 11.18 26.18
CA PRO A 359 -14.91 9.88 25.94
C PRO A 359 -14.83 9.54 24.44
N ASN A 360 -13.77 8.84 24.03
CA ASN A 360 -13.51 8.47 22.65
C ASN A 360 -13.44 9.64 21.64
N LEU A 361 -13.00 10.82 22.09
CA LEU A 361 -12.92 12.00 21.24
C LEU A 361 -11.86 11.85 20.15
N SER A 362 -12.28 11.97 18.89
CA SER A 362 -11.38 12.06 17.74
C SER A 362 -10.89 13.49 17.53
N ILE A 363 -9.61 13.66 17.27
CA ILE A 363 -9.01 14.96 16.97
C ILE A 363 -8.12 14.82 15.75
N SER A 364 -8.34 15.66 14.75
CA SER A 364 -7.55 15.72 13.52
C SER A 364 -6.98 17.12 13.32
N LEU A 365 -5.71 17.21 12.93
CA LEU A 365 -5.11 18.45 12.45
C LEU A 365 -4.75 18.27 10.98
N THR A 366 -5.44 19.01 10.12
CA THR A 366 -5.21 18.99 8.67
C THR A 366 -4.44 20.24 8.26
N HIS A 367 -3.36 20.05 7.51
CA HIS A 367 -2.59 21.10 6.85
C HIS A 367 -2.91 21.09 5.36
N ASP A 368 -3.55 22.16 4.90
CA ASP A 368 -3.79 22.42 3.48
C ASP A 368 -2.58 23.14 2.89
N HIS A 369 -1.91 22.51 1.93
CA HIS A 369 -0.73 23.05 1.26
C HIS A 369 -0.89 23.00 -0.25
N ALA A 370 0.07 23.58 -0.98
CA ALA A 370 -0.02 23.67 -2.43
C ALA A 370 -0.18 22.30 -3.12
N ALA A 371 0.41 21.23 -2.58
CA ALA A 371 0.34 19.88 -3.15
C ALA A 371 -0.79 18.98 -2.58
N GLY A 372 -1.86 19.57 -2.02
CA GLY A 372 -2.96 18.82 -1.40
C GLY A 372 -3.04 19.05 0.11
N SER A 373 -3.34 18.01 0.88
CA SER A 373 -3.43 18.10 2.33
C SER A 373 -2.72 16.96 3.03
N SER A 374 -2.29 17.21 4.26
CA SER A 374 -1.76 16.20 5.17
C SER A 374 -2.48 16.28 6.51
N THR A 375 -2.96 15.15 7.02
CA THR A 375 -3.72 15.09 8.27
C THR A 375 -2.98 14.26 9.31
N SER A 376 -2.93 14.77 10.55
CA SER A 376 -2.44 14.04 11.72
C SER A 376 -3.58 13.93 12.73
N GLY A 377 -3.96 12.71 13.07
CA GLY A 377 -5.02 12.44 14.04
C GLY A 377 -4.54 11.81 15.36
N THR A 378 -5.34 11.93 16.41
CA THR A 378 -5.25 11.14 17.64
C THR A 378 -6.65 10.97 18.23
N SER A 379 -6.83 9.96 19.07
CA SER A 379 -8.03 9.84 19.90
C SER A 379 -7.68 10.07 21.36
N ILE A 380 -8.61 10.64 22.12
CA ILE A 380 -8.48 10.92 23.54
C ILE A 380 -9.54 10.14 24.29
N LEU A 381 -9.19 9.63 25.49
CA LEU A 381 -10.11 8.85 26.32
C LEU A 381 -10.78 7.69 25.53
N SER A 382 -10.04 7.08 24.60
CA SER A 382 -10.50 5.95 23.78
C SER A 382 -10.31 4.60 24.45
N TRP A 383 -9.70 4.57 25.64
CA TRP A 383 -9.50 3.36 26.42
C TRP A 383 -9.75 3.62 27.89
N PHE A 384 -10.68 2.87 28.48
CA PHE A 384 -10.95 2.88 29.91
C PHE A 384 -10.74 1.49 30.51
N GLU A 385 -10.43 1.46 31.81
CA GLU A 385 -10.29 0.19 32.53
C GLU A 385 -11.66 -0.44 32.85
N PHE A 386 -11.85 -1.67 32.39
CA PHE A 386 -12.99 -2.53 32.73
C PHE A 386 -12.52 -3.90 33.23
N GLY A 387 -13.16 -4.39 34.29
CA GLY A 387 -13.01 -5.73 34.80
C GLY A 387 -14.01 -6.69 34.14
N TYR A 388 -13.55 -7.90 33.82
CA TYR A 388 -14.35 -8.93 33.16
C TYR A 388 -14.27 -10.26 33.91
N ASP A 389 -15.42 -10.84 34.24
CA ASP A 389 -15.55 -12.16 34.86
C ASP A 389 -16.51 -13.01 34.01
N TYR A 390 -15.96 -13.95 33.25
CA TYR A 390 -16.69 -14.80 32.30
C TYR A 390 -16.84 -16.23 32.82
N ASP A 391 -18.08 -16.68 32.95
CA ASP A 391 -18.43 -18.07 33.28
C ASP A 391 -18.92 -18.78 32.00
N VAL A 392 -18.04 -19.65 31.46
CA VAL A 392 -18.31 -20.42 30.23
C VAL A 392 -19.43 -21.46 30.37
N ASP A 393 -19.65 -21.97 31.59
CA ASP A 393 -20.66 -23.02 31.85
C ASP A 393 -22.09 -22.46 31.80
N THR A 394 -22.24 -21.18 32.16
CA THR A 394 -23.51 -20.47 32.15
C THR A 394 -23.64 -19.48 31.00
N GLY A 395 -22.55 -19.20 30.27
CA GLY A 395 -22.50 -18.18 29.22
C GLY A 395 -22.77 -16.79 29.77
N THR A 396 -22.27 -16.49 30.96
CA THR A 396 -22.53 -15.22 31.68
C THR A 396 -21.25 -14.41 31.80
N LEU A 397 -21.30 -13.13 31.43
CA LEU A 397 -20.19 -12.18 31.57
C LEU A 397 -20.57 -11.06 32.52
N THR A 398 -19.81 -10.88 33.60
CA THR A 398 -19.90 -9.68 34.44
C THR A 398 -18.89 -8.65 33.92
N VAL A 399 -19.37 -7.42 33.69
CA VAL A 399 -18.57 -6.27 33.27
C VAL A 399 -18.62 -5.23 34.39
N GLU A 400 -17.46 -4.89 34.94
CA GLU A 400 -17.28 -3.90 36.01
C GLU A 400 -16.51 -2.70 35.46
N TYR A 401 -17.02 -1.50 35.66
CA TYR A 401 -16.24 -0.29 35.37
C TYR A 401 -15.17 -0.10 36.44
N ALA A 402 -13.90 0.04 36.07
CA ALA A 402 -12.77 0.07 37.02
C ALA A 402 -12.00 1.39 37.06
N ASP A 403 -12.29 2.32 36.15
CA ASP A 403 -11.58 3.60 36.02
C ASP A 403 -12.06 4.70 36.98
N GLU A 404 -11.26 5.76 37.16
CA GLU A 404 -11.57 6.91 38.03
C GLU A 404 -12.42 7.98 37.33
N PHE A 405 -12.34 8.07 36.00
CA PHE A 405 -13.13 9.01 35.20
C PHE A 405 -14.65 8.73 35.35
N PRO A 406 -15.54 9.73 35.42
CA PRO A 406 -16.98 9.48 35.44
C PRO A 406 -17.55 9.35 34.02
N LEU A 407 -18.19 8.23 33.70
CA LEU A 407 -18.91 8.05 32.42
C LEU A 407 -20.42 8.28 32.59
N GLU A 408 -21.08 8.85 31.59
CA GLU A 408 -22.55 8.90 31.58
C GLU A 408 -23.10 7.58 31.05
N GLY A 409 -23.65 6.74 31.94
CA GLY A 409 -24.03 5.37 31.62
C GLY A 409 -25.16 5.24 30.59
N GLU A 410 -25.89 6.31 30.30
CA GLU A 410 -26.86 6.35 29.19
C GLU A 410 -26.20 6.38 27.80
N GLN A 411 -24.93 6.77 27.73
CA GLN A 411 -24.11 6.80 26.50
C GLN A 411 -23.25 5.54 26.36
N VAL A 412 -23.05 4.78 27.43
CA VAL A 412 -22.27 3.53 27.40
C VAL A 412 -23.15 2.37 26.93
N SER A 413 -22.73 1.74 25.84
CA SER A 413 -23.37 0.54 25.30
C SER A 413 -22.43 -0.67 25.38
N LEU A 414 -23.01 -1.86 25.35
CA LEU A 414 -22.33 -3.13 25.19
C LEU A 414 -22.80 -3.75 23.89
N ALA A 415 -21.87 -4.10 23.00
CA ALA A 415 -22.15 -4.74 21.73
C ALA A 415 -21.43 -6.09 21.67
N VAL A 416 -22.15 -7.16 21.36
CA VAL A 416 -21.63 -8.52 21.29
C VAL A 416 -21.60 -8.99 19.85
N TYR A 417 -20.43 -9.39 19.39
CA TYR A 417 -20.16 -9.92 18.06
C TYR A 417 -19.81 -11.40 18.16
N ASP A 418 -20.22 -12.17 17.14
CA ASP A 418 -19.96 -13.62 17.07
C ASP A 418 -18.50 -13.90 16.70
N GLU A 419 -17.89 -13.01 15.93
CA GLU A 419 -16.50 -13.08 15.48
C GLU A 419 -15.82 -11.71 15.65
N ARG A 420 -14.52 -11.65 15.37
CA ARG A 420 -13.75 -10.40 15.46
C ARG A 420 -14.22 -9.42 14.38
N PRO A 421 -14.81 -8.26 14.73
CA PRO A 421 -15.37 -7.34 13.73
C PRO A 421 -14.31 -6.83 12.74
N TRP A 422 -13.06 -6.64 13.16
CA TRP A 422 -11.94 -6.18 12.31
C TRP A 422 -11.41 -7.20 11.28
N SER A 423 -11.99 -8.41 11.20
CA SER A 423 -11.54 -9.42 10.20
C SER A 423 -12.26 -9.29 8.87
N HIS A 424 -13.15 -8.31 8.73
CA HIS A 424 -13.93 -8.03 7.53
C HIS A 424 -13.32 -6.87 6.76
N SER A 425 -13.55 -6.84 5.44
CA SER A 425 -13.17 -5.70 4.61
C SER A 425 -13.83 -4.42 5.16
N PRO A 426 -13.18 -3.26 5.03
CA PRO A 426 -13.70 -1.98 5.53
C PRO A 426 -15.09 -1.62 4.97
N ASP A 427 -15.49 -2.25 3.85
CA ASP A 427 -16.80 -2.04 3.21
C ASP A 427 -17.93 -2.95 3.75
N GLU A 428 -17.63 -3.89 4.65
CA GLU A 428 -18.62 -4.81 5.24
C GLU A 428 -18.98 -4.38 6.67
N GLU A 429 -20.09 -3.65 6.80
CA GLU A 429 -20.69 -3.33 8.10
C GLU A 429 -21.22 -4.60 8.78
N VAL A 430 -20.48 -5.11 9.78
CA VAL A 430 -20.95 -6.23 10.60
C VAL A 430 -21.85 -5.70 11.71
N GLU A 431 -23.10 -6.15 11.74
CA GLU A 431 -24.02 -5.80 12.83
C GLU A 431 -23.73 -6.68 14.07
N PRO A 432 -23.77 -6.11 15.30
CA PRO A 432 -23.65 -6.90 16.52
C PRO A 432 -24.81 -7.88 16.66
N ARG A 433 -24.54 -9.10 17.14
CA ARG A 433 -25.57 -10.10 17.46
C ARG A 433 -26.54 -9.57 18.52
N THR A 434 -26.02 -8.87 19.52
CA THR A 434 -26.84 -8.26 20.55
C THR A 434 -26.20 -6.99 21.11
N THR A 435 -27.06 -6.07 21.55
CA THR A 435 -26.65 -4.81 22.17
C THR A 435 -27.41 -4.56 23.48
N ALA A 436 -26.76 -3.92 24.44
CA ALA A 436 -27.35 -3.54 25.71
C ALA A 436 -26.84 -2.16 26.16
N GLN A 437 -27.70 -1.38 26.83
CA GLN A 437 -27.31 -0.15 27.53
C GLN A 437 -27.75 -0.30 28.99
N PRO A 438 -26.95 -1.01 29.81
CA PRO A 438 -27.41 -1.45 31.13
C PRO A 438 -27.28 -0.38 32.21
N TRP A 439 -26.44 0.64 32.00
CA TRP A 439 -26.19 1.68 32.98
C TRP A 439 -27.12 2.88 32.81
N SER A 440 -27.31 3.66 33.88
CA SER A 440 -28.14 4.87 33.85
C SER A 440 -27.59 5.92 34.80
N GLY A 441 -27.51 7.18 34.34
CA GLY A 441 -26.81 8.25 35.04
C GLY A 441 -25.30 8.02 35.12
N THR A 442 -24.61 8.83 35.92
CA THR A 442 -23.14 8.78 36.02
C THR A 442 -22.63 7.48 36.65
N MET A 443 -21.86 6.71 35.88
CA MET A 443 -21.09 5.54 36.27
C MET A 443 -19.84 5.93 37.06
N ARG A 444 -19.43 5.07 37.99
CA ARG A 444 -18.19 5.16 38.77
C ARG A 444 -17.55 3.79 38.93
N SER A 445 -16.26 3.78 39.26
CA SER A 445 -15.54 2.55 39.62
C SER A 445 -16.37 1.65 40.56
N GLY A 446 -16.52 0.38 40.18
CA GLY A 446 -17.32 -0.63 40.86
C GLY A 446 -18.77 -0.77 40.39
N ASP A 447 -19.22 0.01 39.39
CA ASP A 447 -20.53 -0.19 38.78
C ASP A 447 -20.49 -1.40 37.83
N GLU A 448 -21.33 -2.39 38.12
CA GLU A 448 -21.34 -3.70 37.46
C GLU A 448 -22.63 -3.93 36.66
N THR A 449 -22.51 -4.71 35.59
CA THR A 449 -23.63 -5.31 34.87
C THR A 449 -23.31 -6.75 34.48
N THR A 450 -24.35 -7.51 34.15
CA THR A 450 -24.22 -8.89 33.72
C THR A 450 -24.87 -9.07 32.36
N LEU A 451 -24.13 -9.63 31.41
CA LEU A 451 -24.61 -10.12 30.13
C LEU A 451 -24.83 -11.63 30.20
N GLU A 452 -25.93 -12.09 29.62
CA GLU A 452 -26.25 -13.51 29.44
C GLU A 452 -26.04 -13.90 27.97
N ASP A 453 -26.03 -15.21 27.68
CA ASP A 453 -25.89 -15.75 26.33
C ASP A 453 -24.57 -15.34 25.62
N ILE A 454 -23.47 -15.29 26.36
CA ILE A 454 -22.11 -15.07 25.84
C ILE A 454 -21.42 -16.42 25.57
N ARG A 455 -21.05 -16.64 24.31
CA ARG A 455 -20.40 -17.89 23.88
C ARG A 455 -18.89 -17.70 23.81
N PRO A 456 -18.10 -18.77 23.96
CA PRO A 456 -16.69 -18.72 23.58
C PRO A 456 -16.54 -18.29 22.12
N GLY A 457 -15.54 -17.46 21.84
CA GLY A 457 -15.33 -16.85 20.52
C GLY A 457 -15.89 -15.44 20.42
N ASP A 458 -17.01 -15.16 21.11
CA ASP A 458 -17.68 -13.87 21.06
C ASP A 458 -16.73 -12.73 21.50
N THR A 459 -16.86 -11.58 20.83
CA THR A 459 -16.19 -10.34 21.20
C THR A 459 -17.22 -9.36 21.75
N VAL A 460 -17.02 -8.91 22.98
CA VAL A 460 -17.84 -7.91 23.65
C VAL A 460 -17.11 -6.58 23.63
N LEU A 461 -17.69 -5.60 22.94
CA LEU A 461 -17.23 -4.22 22.95
C LEU A 461 -18.01 -3.44 24.00
N VAL A 462 -17.31 -2.61 24.75
CA VAL A 462 -17.88 -1.50 25.51
C VAL A 462 -17.70 -0.27 24.64
N CYS A 463 -18.79 0.41 24.31
CA CYS A 463 -18.80 1.50 23.35
C CYS A 463 -19.35 2.80 23.97
N TRP A 464 -18.86 3.94 23.49
CA TRP A 464 -19.37 5.27 23.82
C TRP A 464 -20.18 5.84 22.65
N ASP A 465 -21.43 6.25 22.91
CA ASP A 465 -22.40 6.82 21.95
C ASP A 465 -22.57 6.05 20.63
N GLY A 466 -22.38 4.73 20.67
CA GLY A 466 -22.52 3.89 19.49
C GLY A 466 -22.38 2.40 19.83
N THR A 467 -22.13 1.56 18.83
CA THR A 467 -22.02 0.09 18.98
C THR A 467 -20.98 -0.53 18.06
N THR A 468 -20.24 0.29 17.32
CA THR A 468 -19.21 -0.15 16.39
C THR A 468 -17.88 -0.32 17.12
N ILE A 469 -16.88 -0.76 16.36
CA ILE A 469 -15.51 -0.84 16.85
C ILE A 469 -14.86 0.53 17.02
N GLU A 470 -15.22 1.50 16.19
CA GLU A 470 -14.73 2.88 16.25
C GLU A 470 -15.23 3.56 17.52
N ASP A 471 -16.43 3.18 17.99
CA ASP A 471 -17.02 3.65 19.24
C ASP A 471 -16.43 2.97 20.49
N SER A 472 -15.54 1.98 20.32
CA SER A 472 -15.12 1.10 21.42
C SER A 472 -14.16 1.79 22.38
N ILE A 473 -14.54 1.81 23.66
CA ILE A 473 -13.74 2.31 24.77
C ILE A 473 -13.11 1.21 25.63
N ALA A 474 -13.54 -0.04 25.45
CA ALA A 474 -12.91 -1.23 25.99
C ALA A 474 -13.42 -2.48 25.26
N GLN A 475 -12.65 -3.56 25.33
CA GLN A 475 -13.01 -4.82 24.67
C GLN A 475 -12.70 -6.04 25.53
N PHE A 476 -13.53 -7.07 25.37
CA PHE A 476 -13.35 -8.38 25.96
C PHE A 476 -13.60 -9.47 24.95
N ARG A 477 -12.74 -10.49 24.94
CA ARG A 477 -12.96 -11.70 24.14
C ARG A 477 -13.30 -12.85 25.07
N ALA A 478 -14.49 -13.43 24.90
CA ALA A 478 -14.86 -14.65 25.59
C ALA A 478 -14.01 -15.79 25.06
N ARG A 479 -13.06 -16.27 25.87
CA ARG A 479 -12.17 -17.36 25.49
C ARG A 479 -12.79 -18.71 25.85
N PRO A 480 -12.57 -19.76 25.03
CA PRO A 480 -12.88 -21.11 25.45
C PRO A 480 -12.02 -21.50 26.66
N PRO A 481 -12.42 -22.55 27.41
CA PRO A 481 -11.74 -22.92 28.63
C PRO A 481 -10.35 -23.52 28.35
N GLY A 482 -9.32 -22.90 28.92
CA GLY A 482 -7.94 -23.39 28.89
C GLY A 482 -7.07 -22.81 27.77
N THR A 483 -5.83 -23.28 27.73
CA THR A 483 -4.83 -22.99 26.69
C THR A 483 -4.12 -24.28 26.28
N VAL A 484 -3.43 -24.29 25.13
CA VAL A 484 -2.71 -25.48 24.67
C VAL A 484 -1.24 -25.16 24.50
N ALA A 485 -0.38 -25.93 25.16
CA ALA A 485 1.04 -25.94 24.88
C ALA A 485 1.34 -26.96 23.79
N PHE A 486 1.90 -26.49 22.68
CA PHE A 486 2.38 -27.35 21.59
C PHE A 486 3.89 -27.55 21.72
N ASP A 487 4.32 -28.79 21.57
CA ASP A 487 5.73 -29.18 21.45
C ASP A 487 5.86 -30.08 20.21
N TYR A 488 6.92 -29.91 19.44
CA TYR A 488 7.10 -30.64 18.18
C TYR A 488 8.49 -31.25 18.10
N ASP A 489 8.55 -32.56 17.92
CA ASP A 489 9.78 -33.31 17.70
C ASP A 489 10.04 -33.41 16.19
N PHE A 490 10.96 -32.57 15.68
CA PHE A 490 11.31 -32.50 14.26
C PHE A 490 11.98 -33.77 13.72
N GLU A 491 12.66 -34.56 14.57
CA GLU A 491 13.27 -35.85 14.18
C GLU A 491 12.17 -36.88 13.89
N ARG A 492 11.14 -36.92 14.76
CA ARG A 492 10.07 -37.92 14.70
C ARG A 492 8.86 -37.47 13.90
N LYS A 493 8.76 -36.18 13.59
CA LYS A 493 7.54 -35.53 13.08
C LYS A 493 6.35 -35.76 14.01
N THR A 494 6.59 -35.66 15.31
CA THR A 494 5.56 -35.92 16.34
C THR A 494 5.19 -34.61 17.01
N LEU A 495 3.91 -34.25 16.94
CA LEU A 495 3.32 -33.12 17.65
C LEU A 495 2.76 -33.60 18.99
N SER A 496 3.12 -32.93 20.08
CA SER A 496 2.48 -33.07 21.39
C SER A 496 1.62 -31.84 21.69
N ALA A 497 0.33 -32.05 21.96
CA ALA A 497 -0.59 -30.99 22.37
C ALA A 497 -1.01 -31.22 23.83
N THR A 498 -0.63 -30.31 24.73
CA THR A 498 -0.93 -30.39 26.16
C THR A 498 -1.94 -29.32 26.56
N LEU A 499 -3.11 -29.75 27.01
CA LEU A 499 -4.19 -28.88 27.45
C LEU A 499 -3.99 -28.44 28.90
N GLU A 500 -3.92 -27.13 29.12
CA GLU A 500 -3.85 -26.49 30.43
C GLU A 500 -5.19 -25.84 30.77
N LEU A 501 -5.79 -26.24 31.89
CA LEU A 501 -7.09 -25.74 32.35
C LEU A 501 -6.93 -24.91 33.62
N GLU A 502 -7.65 -23.79 33.69
CA GLU A 502 -7.69 -22.94 34.88
C GLU A 502 -8.49 -23.59 36.02
N ASP A 503 -9.60 -24.26 35.69
CA ASP A 503 -10.50 -24.88 36.67
C ASP A 503 -11.06 -26.25 36.23
N GLY A 504 -10.93 -27.23 37.12
CA GLY A 504 -11.70 -28.50 37.09
C GLY A 504 -11.32 -29.50 35.99
N GLU A 505 -12.16 -30.53 35.86
CA GLU A 505 -12.15 -31.48 34.74
C GLU A 505 -13.20 -31.05 33.72
N ARG A 506 -12.92 -31.22 32.43
CA ARG A 506 -13.82 -30.88 31.31
C ARG A 506 -14.11 -32.13 30.46
N PRO A 507 -15.24 -32.22 29.74
CA PRO A 507 -15.48 -33.31 28.78
C PRO A 507 -14.37 -33.33 27.72
N ALA A 508 -13.83 -34.50 27.43
CA ALA A 508 -12.73 -34.63 26.47
C ALA A 508 -13.19 -34.42 25.02
N ASP A 509 -14.45 -34.77 24.73
CA ASP A 509 -15.12 -34.57 23.44
C ASP A 509 -15.49 -33.12 23.16
N ALA A 510 -15.27 -32.21 24.11
CA ALA A 510 -15.41 -30.78 23.89
C ALA A 510 -14.17 -30.15 23.23
N TYR A 511 -13.06 -30.87 23.14
CA TYR A 511 -11.81 -30.40 22.52
C TYR A 511 -11.47 -31.29 21.33
N GLU A 512 -11.12 -30.66 20.21
CA GLU A 512 -10.70 -31.35 19.00
C GLU A 512 -9.41 -30.74 18.47
N LEU A 513 -8.43 -31.60 18.16
CA LEU A 513 -7.19 -31.22 17.49
C LEU A 513 -7.38 -31.39 15.99
N LEU A 514 -7.23 -30.28 15.26
CA LEU A 514 -7.28 -30.19 13.81
C LEU A 514 -5.86 -30.03 13.24
N ILE A 515 -5.62 -30.68 12.12
CA ILE A 515 -4.39 -30.63 11.32
C ILE A 515 -4.84 -30.29 9.89
N ASP A 516 -4.48 -29.12 9.40
CA ASP A 516 -4.97 -28.53 8.14
C ASP A 516 -6.52 -28.58 8.05
N ASP A 517 -7.19 -28.11 9.11
CA ASP A 517 -8.65 -28.11 9.28
C ASP A 517 -9.33 -29.49 9.30
N GLU A 518 -8.56 -30.59 9.31
CA GLU A 518 -9.08 -31.95 9.45
C GLU A 518 -8.80 -32.54 10.85
N PRO A 519 -9.74 -33.28 11.46
CA PRO A 519 -9.50 -33.93 12.74
C PRO A 519 -8.30 -34.89 12.71
N ALA A 520 -7.39 -34.72 13.67
CA ALA A 520 -6.24 -35.59 13.85
C ALA A 520 -6.65 -37.04 14.16
N GLU A 521 -5.78 -38.01 13.83
CA GLU A 521 -6.06 -39.44 14.05
C GLU A 521 -6.21 -39.83 15.53
N THR A 522 -5.65 -39.03 16.45
CA THR A 522 -5.73 -39.22 17.89
C THR A 522 -6.33 -37.98 18.54
N GLN A 523 -7.41 -38.15 19.28
CA GLN A 523 -8.11 -37.09 20.00
C GLN A 523 -8.09 -37.33 21.52
N TRP A 524 -8.28 -36.27 22.32
CA TRP A 524 -8.42 -36.43 23.78
C TRP A 524 -9.58 -37.37 24.15
N ALA A 525 -10.66 -37.35 23.36
CA ALA A 525 -11.84 -38.19 23.55
C ALA A 525 -11.58 -39.69 23.32
N ASP A 526 -10.51 -40.06 22.62
CA ASP A 526 -10.12 -41.47 22.43
C ASP A 526 -9.47 -42.05 23.70
N GLU A 527 -8.80 -41.21 24.48
CA GLU A 527 -8.04 -41.60 25.67
C GLU A 527 -8.88 -41.54 26.97
N ALA A 528 -9.79 -40.57 27.08
CA ALA A 528 -10.62 -40.39 28.27
C ALA A 528 -11.98 -39.75 27.96
N ASP A 529 -12.98 -39.98 28.83
CA ASP A 529 -14.26 -39.25 28.76
C ASP A 529 -14.12 -37.79 29.23
N THR A 530 -13.09 -37.48 30.02
CA THR A 530 -12.83 -36.16 30.60
C THR A 530 -11.34 -35.84 30.62
N VAL A 531 -10.98 -34.59 30.39
CA VAL A 531 -9.62 -34.05 30.49
C VAL A 531 -9.44 -33.21 31.75
N SER A 532 -8.24 -33.28 32.32
CA SER A 532 -7.77 -32.40 33.40
C SER A 532 -6.59 -31.58 32.89
N SER A 533 -6.25 -30.48 33.56
CA SER A 533 -5.04 -29.71 33.24
C SER A 533 -3.79 -30.60 33.17
N GLY A 534 -2.98 -30.41 32.14
CA GLY A 534 -1.83 -31.24 31.77
C GLY A 534 -2.16 -32.50 30.97
N ALA A 535 -3.35 -32.59 30.38
CA ALA A 535 -3.72 -33.71 29.50
C ALA A 535 -3.04 -33.56 28.13
N THR A 536 -2.16 -34.51 27.79
CA THR A 536 -1.37 -34.50 26.55
C THR A 536 -1.85 -35.59 25.59
N ILE A 537 -1.93 -35.23 24.31
CA ILE A 537 -2.00 -36.18 23.19
C ILE A 537 -0.77 -36.02 22.30
N GLU A 538 -0.35 -37.11 21.68
CA GLU A 538 0.76 -37.16 20.72
C GLU A 538 0.21 -37.60 19.35
N VAL A 539 0.57 -36.87 18.29
CA VAL A 539 0.19 -37.18 16.92
C VAL A 539 1.47 -37.31 16.09
N ASP A 540 1.67 -38.48 15.49
CA ASP A 540 2.80 -38.77 14.61
C ASP A 540 2.53 -38.27 13.17
N ASP A 541 3.60 -38.20 12.38
CA ASP A 541 3.57 -37.88 10.95
C ASP A 541 2.98 -36.49 10.60
N VAL A 542 3.02 -35.52 11.52
CA VAL A 542 2.60 -34.13 11.26
C VAL A 542 3.71 -33.39 10.52
N GLU A 543 3.43 -32.78 9.38
CA GLU A 543 4.47 -32.08 8.60
C GLU A 543 4.79 -30.68 9.15
N VAL A 544 6.00 -30.20 8.85
CA VAL A 544 6.43 -28.85 9.17
C VAL A 544 5.68 -27.87 8.24
N GLY A 545 5.20 -26.75 8.78
CA GLY A 545 4.41 -25.77 8.03
C GLY A 545 2.90 -26.02 7.98
N THR A 546 2.42 -27.16 8.46
CA THR A 546 0.99 -27.49 8.57
C THR A 546 0.29 -26.64 9.63
N ASP A 547 -0.95 -26.21 9.39
CA ASP A 547 -1.76 -25.54 10.41
C ASP A 547 -2.24 -26.56 11.43
N VAL A 548 -1.93 -26.31 12.70
CA VAL A 548 -2.37 -27.13 13.82
C VAL A 548 -3.24 -26.26 14.70
N THR A 549 -4.48 -26.64 14.88
CA THR A 549 -5.44 -25.84 15.64
C THR A 549 -6.18 -26.73 16.63
N VAL A 550 -6.35 -26.25 17.86
CA VAL A 550 -7.25 -26.88 18.83
C VAL A 550 -8.50 -26.03 18.94
N VAL A 551 -9.64 -26.68 18.74
CA VAL A 551 -10.96 -26.06 18.77
C VAL A 551 -11.78 -26.59 19.94
N TRP A 552 -12.80 -25.83 20.32
CA TRP A 552 -13.69 -26.14 21.43
C TRP A 552 -15.17 -26.03 21.06
N GLY A 553 -15.95 -27.02 21.49
CA GLY A 553 -17.40 -27.07 21.34
C GLY A 553 -17.87 -27.35 19.91
N ASP A 554 -19.18 -27.35 19.70
CA ASP A 554 -19.81 -27.68 18.39
C ASP A 554 -19.59 -26.59 17.31
N ASP A 555 -19.17 -25.39 17.72
CA ASP A 555 -18.93 -24.24 16.83
C ASP A 555 -17.43 -24.08 16.47
N ASP A 556 -16.60 -25.08 16.79
CA ASP A 556 -15.16 -25.14 16.48
C ASP A 556 -14.38 -23.87 16.90
N VAL A 557 -14.70 -23.33 18.07
CA VAL A 557 -14.09 -22.10 18.57
C VAL A 557 -12.62 -22.34 18.89
N ARG A 558 -11.71 -21.62 18.21
CA ARG A 558 -10.27 -21.75 18.42
C ARG A 558 -9.86 -21.49 19.89
N VAL A 559 -9.28 -22.52 20.51
CA VAL A 559 -8.60 -22.45 21.82
C VAL A 559 -7.20 -21.92 21.64
N ASP A 560 -6.43 -22.57 20.77
CA ASP A 560 -5.05 -22.21 20.46
C ASP A 560 -4.67 -22.85 19.12
N GLY A 561 -3.51 -22.49 18.58
CA GLY A 561 -2.94 -23.23 17.46
C GLY A 561 -1.53 -22.79 17.13
N THR A 562 -0.87 -23.58 16.31
CA THR A 562 0.52 -23.40 15.95
C THR A 562 0.74 -23.84 14.52
N THR A 563 1.88 -23.42 13.96
CA THR A 563 2.39 -23.96 12.72
C THR A 563 3.77 -24.50 13.07
N PRO A 564 3.99 -25.83 13.11
CA PRO A 564 5.28 -26.39 13.49
C PRO A 564 6.37 -25.85 12.56
N GLN A 565 7.32 -25.12 13.12
CA GLN A 565 8.42 -24.49 12.40
C GLN A 565 9.68 -24.53 13.28
N PRO A 566 10.83 -25.00 12.77
CA PRO A 566 12.04 -25.02 13.55
C PRO A 566 12.54 -23.59 13.79
N ARG A 567 13.23 -23.37 14.90
CA ARG A 567 13.92 -22.12 15.22
C ARG A 567 15.37 -22.39 15.51
N ILE A 568 16.27 -21.77 14.76
CA ILE A 568 17.71 -21.94 14.89
C ILE A 568 18.36 -20.59 15.16
N GLU A 569 19.12 -20.51 16.25
CA GLU A 569 19.93 -19.35 16.62
C GLU A 569 21.29 -19.46 15.94
N LEU A 570 21.66 -18.41 15.19
CA LEU A 570 22.89 -18.37 14.41
C LEU A 570 23.80 -17.26 14.91
N GLU A 571 25.10 -17.52 14.98
CA GLU A 571 26.13 -16.50 15.19
C GLU A 571 27.18 -16.56 14.08
N PHE A 572 27.82 -15.42 13.83
CA PHE A 572 28.93 -15.32 12.90
C PHE A 572 30.26 -15.44 13.65
N ASP A 573 31.03 -16.49 13.37
CA ASP A 573 32.38 -16.68 13.88
C ASP A 573 33.38 -15.88 13.03
N GLU A 574 33.74 -14.69 13.51
CA GLU A 574 34.74 -13.79 12.88
C GLU A 574 36.13 -14.46 12.72
N ASP A 575 36.50 -15.40 13.60
CA ASP A 575 37.82 -16.05 13.56
C ASP A 575 37.88 -17.13 12.46
N GLN A 576 36.74 -17.73 12.10
CA GLN A 576 36.64 -18.80 11.10
C GLN A 576 36.01 -18.37 9.78
N GLY A 577 35.30 -17.22 9.73
CA GLY A 577 34.53 -16.81 8.56
C GLY A 577 33.36 -17.75 8.29
N ALA A 578 32.70 -18.20 9.36
CA ALA A 578 31.67 -19.23 9.31
C ALA A 578 30.45 -18.83 10.13
N ILE A 579 29.31 -19.42 9.82
CA ILE A 579 28.08 -19.29 10.59
C ILE A 579 27.94 -20.52 11.48
N GLU A 580 27.80 -20.31 12.79
CA GLU A 580 27.65 -21.34 13.81
C GLU A 580 26.19 -21.46 14.25
N HIS A 581 25.69 -22.69 14.41
CA HIS A 581 24.47 -22.97 15.16
C HIS A 581 24.77 -22.85 16.65
N VAL A 582 24.23 -21.84 17.32
CA VAL A 582 24.50 -21.58 18.74
C VAL A 582 23.35 -21.95 19.67
N GLY A 583 22.19 -22.30 19.12
CA GLY A 583 20.99 -22.60 19.91
C GLY A 583 19.76 -22.89 19.06
N GLY A 584 18.68 -23.36 19.71
CA GLY A 584 17.45 -23.74 19.04
C GLY A 584 17.39 -25.22 18.62
N ASP A 585 16.57 -25.51 17.63
CA ASP A 585 16.21 -26.86 17.18
C ASP A 585 17.32 -27.51 16.34
N SER A 586 17.40 -28.83 16.38
CA SER A 586 18.23 -29.61 15.47
C SER A 586 17.40 -30.15 14.32
N VAL A 587 17.90 -29.99 13.10
CA VAL A 587 17.14 -30.27 11.87
C VAL A 587 18.06 -30.92 10.84
N ALA A 588 17.54 -31.84 10.02
CA ALA A 588 18.29 -32.45 8.94
C ALA A 588 18.86 -31.39 7.97
N ALA A 589 20.17 -31.38 7.75
CA ALA A 589 20.88 -30.46 6.87
C ALA A 589 20.32 -30.47 5.43
N SER A 590 19.80 -31.61 4.96
CA SER A 590 19.12 -31.75 3.66
C SER A 590 17.81 -31.00 3.51
N LYS A 591 17.33 -30.37 4.58
CA LYS A 591 16.14 -29.53 4.58
C LYS A 591 16.46 -28.05 4.75
N LEU A 592 17.74 -27.71 4.80
CA LEU A 592 18.20 -26.38 5.14
C LEU A 592 19.01 -25.79 3.98
N THR A 593 18.68 -24.54 3.64
CA THR A 593 19.46 -23.74 2.71
C THR A 593 19.82 -22.44 3.41
N LEU A 594 21.10 -22.10 3.40
CA LEU A 594 21.62 -20.86 3.95
C LEU A 594 21.77 -19.85 2.80
N GLN A 595 21.03 -18.76 2.90
CA GLN A 595 21.11 -17.63 1.99
C GLN A 595 22.02 -16.58 2.60
N VAL A 596 23.03 -16.15 1.84
CA VAL A 596 24.02 -15.16 2.24
C VAL A 596 23.91 -13.96 1.31
N ILE A 597 23.61 -12.80 1.88
CA ILE A 597 23.58 -11.53 1.19
C ILE A 597 24.92 -10.83 1.44
N THR A 598 25.62 -10.50 0.36
CA THR A 598 26.85 -9.70 0.38
C THR A 598 26.58 -8.28 -0.16
N GLU A 599 27.60 -7.43 -0.27
CA GLU A 599 27.42 -6.08 -0.85
C GLU A 599 27.04 -6.10 -2.34
N ASP A 600 27.56 -7.08 -3.10
CA ASP A 600 27.47 -7.10 -4.56
C ASP A 600 26.73 -8.33 -5.12
N ASP A 601 26.41 -9.32 -4.28
CA ASP A 601 25.86 -10.61 -4.73
C ASP A 601 24.98 -11.31 -3.66
N PHE A 602 24.20 -12.29 -4.12
CA PHE A 602 23.39 -13.20 -3.30
C PHE A 602 23.84 -14.65 -3.55
N GLY A 603 24.22 -15.34 -2.48
CA GLY A 603 24.66 -16.74 -2.53
C GLY A 603 23.72 -17.67 -1.76
N GLU A 604 23.51 -18.88 -2.27
CA GLU A 604 22.80 -19.94 -1.56
C GLU A 604 23.75 -21.12 -1.30
N ILE A 605 23.69 -21.68 -0.09
CA ILE A 605 24.47 -22.82 0.35
C ILE A 605 23.49 -23.87 0.87
N ASP A 606 23.37 -24.97 0.14
CA ASP A 606 22.64 -26.15 0.62
C ASP A 606 23.44 -26.83 1.74
N LEU A 607 22.84 -26.96 2.93
CA LEU A 607 23.59 -27.44 4.10
C LEU A 607 23.97 -28.92 4.00
N ASP A 608 23.28 -29.73 3.19
CA ASP A 608 23.65 -31.14 2.99
C ASP A 608 24.92 -31.35 2.17
N ALA A 609 25.41 -30.32 1.49
CA ALA A 609 26.72 -30.34 0.86
C ALA A 609 27.86 -30.27 1.89
N GLU A 610 27.62 -29.59 3.02
CA GLU A 610 28.63 -29.29 4.04
C GLU A 610 28.50 -30.18 5.29
N ILE A 611 27.26 -30.57 5.64
CA ILE A 611 26.93 -31.27 6.88
C ILE A 611 26.23 -32.59 6.56
N ASP A 612 26.88 -33.70 6.94
CA ASP A 612 26.30 -35.03 6.87
C ASP A 612 25.36 -35.28 8.07
N GLY A 613 24.05 -35.14 7.88
CA GLY A 613 23.05 -35.52 8.88
C GLY A 613 22.22 -34.34 9.39
N GLU A 614 22.24 -34.11 10.69
CA GLU A 614 21.53 -32.99 11.33
C GLU A 614 22.47 -31.80 11.50
N PHE A 615 21.92 -30.59 11.39
CA PHE A 615 22.53 -29.36 11.80
C PHE A 615 22.16 -29.12 13.26
N GLU A 616 23.15 -29.23 14.16
CA GLU A 616 22.99 -29.14 15.60
C GLU A 616 23.92 -28.08 16.23
N GLN A 617 23.68 -27.76 17.51
CA GLN A 617 24.46 -26.76 18.23
C GLN A 617 25.97 -27.08 18.19
N GLY A 618 26.75 -26.11 17.71
CA GLY A 618 28.19 -26.18 17.53
C GLY A 618 28.62 -26.57 16.11
N ASP A 619 27.68 -26.89 15.22
CA ASP A 619 27.97 -27.05 13.80
C ASP A 619 28.22 -25.70 13.14
N THR A 620 29.13 -25.71 12.16
CA THR A 620 29.56 -24.50 11.46
C THR A 620 29.48 -24.71 9.96
N VAL A 621 28.99 -23.69 9.25
CA VAL A 621 28.93 -23.65 7.79
C VAL A 621 29.88 -22.54 7.31
N SER A 622 30.85 -22.91 6.48
CA SER A 622 31.79 -21.94 5.91
C SER A 622 31.12 -21.14 4.81
N VAL A 623 31.35 -19.83 4.80
CA VAL A 623 30.83 -18.94 3.75
C VAL A 623 31.99 -18.54 2.86
N ASP A 624 31.86 -18.74 1.55
CA ASP A 624 32.86 -18.34 0.54
C ASP A 624 32.79 -16.82 0.23
N ALA A 625 32.78 -15.98 1.28
CA ALA A 625 32.83 -14.52 1.21
C ALA A 625 33.71 -13.96 2.34
N ASP A 626 34.35 -12.82 2.12
CA ASP A 626 35.08 -12.16 3.20
C ASP A 626 34.09 -11.67 4.27
N ALA A 627 34.44 -11.83 5.55
CA ALA A 627 33.58 -11.49 6.68
C ALA A 627 33.06 -10.05 6.67
N ASP A 628 33.84 -9.13 6.10
CA ASP A 628 33.50 -7.71 5.99
C ASP A 628 32.47 -7.41 4.87
N GLU A 629 32.27 -8.36 3.94
CA GLU A 629 31.35 -8.24 2.79
C GLU A 629 29.96 -8.78 3.11
N ILE A 630 29.82 -9.67 4.09
CA ILE A 630 28.53 -10.27 4.47
C ILE A 630 27.65 -9.22 5.15
N ARG A 631 26.50 -8.96 4.55
CA ARG A 631 25.48 -8.03 5.05
C ARG A 631 24.51 -8.74 5.97
N HIS A 632 24.07 -9.93 5.58
CA HIS A 632 23.03 -10.69 6.23
C HIS A 632 23.12 -12.15 5.82
N ALA A 633 22.79 -13.06 6.73
CA ALA A 633 22.60 -14.46 6.40
C ALA A 633 21.29 -14.97 7.01
N MET A 634 20.53 -15.72 6.23
CA MET A 634 19.22 -16.27 6.58
C MET A 634 19.22 -17.76 6.30
N LEU A 635 18.70 -18.55 7.23
CA LEU A 635 18.51 -19.97 7.06
C LEU A 635 17.04 -20.25 6.76
N SER A 636 16.76 -20.90 5.64
CA SER A 636 15.42 -21.33 5.23
C SER A 636 15.25 -22.83 5.43
N TYR A 637 14.00 -23.25 5.56
CA TYR A 637 13.61 -24.65 5.66
C TYR A 637 12.77 -25.04 4.43
N ASP A 638 13.11 -26.16 3.80
CA ASP A 638 12.41 -26.70 2.63
C ASP A 638 10.91 -26.92 2.91
N GLY A 639 10.06 -26.15 2.23
CA GLY A 639 8.60 -26.19 2.39
C GLY A 639 8.01 -25.03 3.21
N ILE A 640 8.83 -24.11 3.74
CA ILE A 640 8.36 -22.88 4.41
C ILE A 640 8.95 -21.65 3.71
N ASN A 641 8.11 -20.63 3.46
CA ASN A 641 8.52 -19.37 2.83
C ASN A 641 9.14 -18.34 3.80
N SER A 642 9.46 -18.72 5.04
CA SER A 642 10.02 -17.85 6.07
C SER A 642 11.38 -18.36 6.56
N SER A 643 12.23 -17.43 7.02
CA SER A 643 13.52 -17.79 7.63
C SER A 643 13.32 -18.41 9.00
N ILE A 644 14.01 -19.52 9.28
CA ILE A 644 14.01 -20.21 10.57
C ILE A 644 15.17 -19.80 11.48
N GLY A 645 16.10 -18.99 10.96
CA GLY A 645 17.23 -18.40 11.68
C GLY A 645 17.87 -17.30 10.85
N HIS A 646 18.47 -16.30 11.49
CA HIS A 646 19.21 -15.25 10.78
C HIS A 646 20.36 -14.70 11.63
N VAL A 647 21.34 -14.11 10.96
CA VAL A 647 22.47 -13.42 11.59
C VAL A 647 22.87 -12.20 10.78
N VAL A 648 23.08 -11.08 11.48
CA VAL A 648 23.65 -9.85 10.93
C VAL A 648 25.04 -9.67 11.53
N PRO A 649 26.12 -9.79 10.75
CA PRO A 649 27.47 -9.57 11.23
C PRO A 649 27.62 -8.15 11.80
N SER A 650 28.26 -8.02 12.96
CA SER A 650 28.52 -6.72 13.57
C SER A 650 29.62 -5.98 12.79
N ARG A 651 29.25 -4.94 12.03
CA ARG A 651 30.25 -4.10 11.34
C ARG A 651 31.13 -3.35 12.35
N LYS A 652 32.45 -3.45 12.21
CA LYS A 652 33.42 -2.67 13.00
C LYS A 652 33.82 -1.35 12.33
#